data_AF-A0A3D1IUH5-F1
#
_entry.id   AF-A0A3D1IUH5-F1
#
_cell.length_a   1.000
_cell.length_b   1.000
_cell.length_c   1.000
_cell.angle_alpha   90.00
_cell.angle_beta   90.00
_cell.angle_gamma   90.00
#
_symmetry.space_group_name_H-M   'P 1'
#
loop_
_entity.id
_entity.type
_entity.pdbx_description
1 polymer ?
#
loop_
_entity_poly.entity_id
_entity_poly.type
_entity_poly.pdbx_seq_one_letter_code
_entity_poly.pdbx_strand_id
1 'polypeptide(L)'
;LRAVPGFNFTGIPAALSDPTGHQTKMRGLGNAKVLVLLDGVPIHDPFYLTTQWFKVPLSNIERVEVIRGGNSSLWGNMAVAGVVNIISKRAVDNAAELMTSIGSQGSKNIAVSKNVALSDALGFNLSADISHTDGYQTTPAEYLYRFPDKQPVVAENKNVQLTAYLRPSTDLSAYLRVGYHIQDQDISYQFGSNVQKSPDIAAGVTQKLANHDSLHAKAWAQYVNFQKYNGNTCYYQGGTNCLTSSSAALSPVRANSDVVQFYTQQGSQHYREQGSSVTYSRNLQGTLESVQVGADYRRLSAGDAESFYNTPTNPASPQGKFNSSTDGRATQNFGGVFVQARIAPLAALEVTASARYDMYRIGQRANTRTTAAGVTTGGALPDANKGAFNPSVAVRYQVNEDVALRGATYKAFRAPGFNNLTRTFGTGTATTIANPDLVPENLVGAELGSDYKNGPFVLGATYFIYDIKNMIATYTASGANAPQQVQTICGGAALPNCGGSAKYYTNDQDGRSQGLELTGSWKLQSKLTVDASYTYTETFLTRHGAIVTDPLHVQLTGVPKHVAAIGATWKPIAKLRTFAELRYIGSMLLDTTSNNNTTRFAQGSNTILNASTGYAWDKDVELFGGVVNVFDRRYSENAYPVNQPYNRTLSMPRALNVGLRVRF
;
A
#
# COMPACT_ATOMS: atom_id res chain seq x y z
N LEU A 1 -5.36 -11.26 -0.43
CA LEU A 1 -5.72 -10.11 0.42
C LEU A 1 -7.09 -9.50 0.11
N ARG A 2 -7.55 -9.38 -1.15
CA ARG A 2 -8.88 -8.81 -1.48
C ARG A 2 -10.09 -9.56 -0.85
N ALA A 3 -9.95 -10.85 -0.60
CA ALA A 3 -10.96 -11.70 0.07
C ALA A 3 -10.94 -11.57 1.61
N VAL A 4 -9.99 -10.81 2.17
CA VAL A 4 -9.87 -10.64 3.62
C VAL A 4 -10.76 -9.48 4.05
N PRO A 5 -11.73 -9.69 4.97
CA PRO A 5 -12.62 -8.62 5.42
C PRO A 5 -11.85 -7.45 6.04
N GLY A 6 -12.42 -6.25 5.88
CA GLY A 6 -11.79 -4.99 6.22
C GLY A 6 -10.87 -4.43 5.13
N PHE A 7 -10.32 -5.24 4.23
CA PHE A 7 -9.43 -4.72 3.17
C PHE A 7 -10.18 -4.15 1.98
N ASN A 8 -9.69 -3.02 1.48
CA ASN A 8 -10.11 -2.46 0.21
C ASN A 8 -8.88 -2.14 -0.66
N PHE A 9 -8.83 -2.71 -1.84
CA PHE A 9 -7.80 -2.45 -2.85
C PHE A 9 -8.48 -1.95 -4.11
N THR A 10 -7.80 -1.09 -4.85
CA THR A 10 -8.22 -0.77 -6.22
C THR A 10 -8.25 -2.06 -7.04
N GLY A 11 -9.18 -2.18 -7.97
CA GLY A 11 -9.27 -3.25 -8.96
C GLY A 11 -8.23 -3.15 -10.06
N ILE A 12 -7.48 -2.05 -10.15
CA ILE A 12 -6.29 -1.94 -11.01
C ILE A 12 -5.16 -2.80 -10.40
N PRO A 13 -4.54 -3.71 -11.15
CA PRO A 13 -3.37 -4.45 -10.69
C PRO A 13 -2.23 -3.50 -10.29
N ALA A 14 -1.49 -3.86 -9.23
CA ALA A 14 -0.40 -3.03 -8.75
C ALA A 14 0.72 -2.84 -9.81
N ALA A 15 0.93 -3.82 -10.69
CA ALA A 15 1.89 -3.68 -11.78
C ALA A 15 1.50 -2.60 -12.81
N LEU A 16 0.23 -2.19 -12.89
CA LEU A 16 -0.31 -1.29 -13.91
C LEU A 16 -0.65 0.12 -13.40
N SER A 17 -0.34 0.40 -12.13
CA SER A 17 -0.57 1.70 -11.51
C SER A 17 0.77 2.30 -11.13
N ASP A 18 0.84 3.64 -11.06
CA ASP A 18 2.07 4.35 -10.68
C ASP A 18 2.61 3.79 -9.35
N PRO A 19 3.93 3.50 -9.24
CA PRO A 19 4.57 2.96 -8.04
C PRO A 19 4.27 3.69 -6.74
N THR A 20 3.94 4.98 -6.84
CA THR A 20 3.66 5.87 -5.72
C THR A 20 2.16 5.95 -5.36
N GLY A 21 1.32 5.18 -6.07
CA GLY A 21 -0.14 5.15 -5.89
C GLY A 21 -0.69 3.93 -5.15
N HIS A 22 0.15 2.93 -4.83
CA HIS A 22 -0.28 1.63 -4.29
C HIS A 22 -0.55 1.64 -2.79
N GLN A 23 -1.71 2.14 -2.41
CA GLN A 23 -2.10 2.18 -1.00
C GLN A 23 -2.78 0.88 -0.56
N THR A 24 -2.29 0.33 0.54
CA THR A 24 -2.99 -0.71 1.30
C THR A 24 -4.01 -0.04 2.23
N LYS A 25 -5.29 -0.34 2.06
CA LYS A 25 -6.38 0.23 2.88
C LYS A 25 -7.08 -0.85 3.69
N MET A 26 -7.37 -0.55 4.95
CA MET A 26 -8.08 -1.46 5.86
C MET A 26 -9.06 -0.66 6.72
N ARG A 27 -10.28 -1.18 6.94
CA ARG A 27 -11.31 -0.59 7.83
C ARG A 27 -11.55 0.89 7.53
N GLY A 28 -11.62 1.23 6.24
CA GLY A 28 -11.83 2.61 5.75
C GLY A 28 -10.64 3.54 5.89
N LEU A 29 -9.54 3.08 6.50
CA LEU A 29 -8.30 3.83 6.65
C LEU A 29 -7.36 3.56 5.47
N GLY A 30 -7.10 4.60 4.67
CA GLY A 30 -6.08 4.64 3.62
C GLY A 30 -4.88 5.52 3.99
N ASN A 31 -4.07 5.91 3.00
CA ASN A 31 -2.89 6.76 3.17
C ASN A 31 -1.88 6.19 4.19
N ALA A 32 -1.43 4.95 3.95
CA ALA A 32 -0.34 4.29 4.67
C ALA A 32 -0.54 4.11 6.18
N LYS A 33 -1.74 3.66 6.54
CA LYS A 33 -2.10 3.26 7.91
C LYS A 33 -2.03 1.75 8.13
N VAL A 34 -1.52 0.99 7.16
CA VAL A 34 -1.30 -0.46 7.26
C VAL A 34 0.18 -0.72 7.01
N LEU A 35 0.86 -1.37 7.95
CA LEU A 35 2.26 -1.78 7.80
C LEU A 35 2.33 -3.10 7.03
N VAL A 36 3.10 -3.15 5.96
CA VAL A 36 3.33 -4.34 5.13
C VAL A 36 4.79 -4.74 5.19
N LEU A 37 5.02 -6.02 5.50
CA LEU A 37 6.32 -6.61 5.74
C LEU A 37 6.55 -7.81 4.83
N LEU A 38 7.79 -8.00 4.38
CA LEU A 38 8.29 -9.22 3.74
C LEU A 38 9.37 -9.84 4.64
N ASP A 39 9.07 -10.97 5.25
CA ASP A 39 9.85 -11.61 6.32
C ASP A 39 10.16 -10.62 7.47
N GLY A 40 9.15 -9.85 7.86
CA GLY A 40 9.26 -8.81 8.89
C GLY A 40 10.10 -7.58 8.50
N VAL A 41 10.48 -7.41 7.23
CA VAL A 41 11.14 -6.20 6.72
C VAL A 41 10.12 -5.28 6.04
N PRO A 42 10.03 -3.98 6.39
CA PRO A 42 9.10 -3.05 5.74
C PRO A 42 9.36 -2.88 4.24
N ILE A 43 8.29 -2.94 3.44
CA ILE A 43 8.35 -2.76 1.98
C ILE A 43 7.60 -1.51 1.51
N HIS A 44 7.61 -0.45 2.33
CA HIS A 44 7.00 0.84 1.99
C HIS A 44 8.01 1.79 1.37
N ASP A 45 7.59 2.59 0.38
CA ASP A 45 8.39 3.75 -0.04
C ASP A 45 8.32 4.86 1.04
N PRO A 46 9.38 5.64 1.24
CA PRO A 46 9.41 6.63 2.33
C PRO A 46 8.72 7.96 2.03
N PHE A 47 8.42 8.24 0.76
CA PHE A 47 7.82 9.51 0.36
C PHE A 47 6.30 9.44 0.56
N TYR A 48 5.66 8.51 -0.14
CA TYR A 48 4.21 8.32 -0.21
C TYR A 48 3.71 7.24 0.74
N LEU A 49 4.62 6.45 1.33
CA LEU A 49 4.31 5.36 2.24
C LEU A 49 3.43 4.26 1.60
N THR A 50 3.50 4.13 0.27
CA THR A 50 2.85 3.08 -0.52
C THR A 50 3.61 1.77 -0.50
N THR A 51 2.89 0.67 -0.70
CA THR A 51 3.44 -0.68 -0.62
C THR A 51 4.07 -1.08 -1.94
N GLN A 52 5.34 -1.48 -1.91
CA GLN A 52 6.12 -1.89 -3.08
C GLN A 52 5.91 -3.38 -3.39
N TRP A 53 4.72 -3.72 -3.93
CA TRP A 53 4.30 -5.10 -4.19
C TRP A 53 5.21 -5.89 -5.14
N PHE A 54 5.95 -5.22 -6.03
CA PHE A 54 6.89 -5.86 -6.95
C PHE A 54 8.04 -6.60 -6.24
N LYS A 55 8.30 -6.26 -4.96
CA LYS A 55 9.29 -6.95 -4.12
C LYS A 55 8.84 -8.35 -3.68
N VAL A 56 7.56 -8.68 -3.82
CA VAL A 56 7.00 -9.95 -3.31
C VAL A 56 6.97 -11.01 -4.42
N PRO A 57 7.85 -12.03 -4.37
CA PRO A 57 7.78 -13.17 -5.27
C PRO A 57 6.58 -14.07 -4.91
N LEU A 58 5.53 -14.05 -5.72
CA LEU A 58 4.29 -14.80 -5.43
C LEU A 58 4.54 -16.31 -5.32
N SER A 59 5.46 -16.86 -6.13
CA SER A 59 5.83 -18.27 -6.09
C SER A 59 6.56 -18.68 -4.81
N ASN A 60 7.16 -17.72 -4.08
CA ASN A 60 7.91 -17.98 -2.86
C ASN A 60 7.13 -17.68 -1.58
N ILE A 61 5.84 -17.32 -1.64
CA ILE A 61 5.04 -17.08 -0.43
C ILE A 61 4.70 -18.42 0.22
N GLU A 62 5.02 -18.56 1.50
CA GLU A 62 4.55 -19.65 2.36
C GLU A 62 3.19 -19.31 2.95
N ARG A 63 3.08 -18.12 3.55
CA ARG A 63 1.84 -17.63 4.17
C ARG A 63 1.82 -16.11 4.27
N VAL A 64 0.63 -15.57 4.51
CA VAL A 64 0.41 -14.15 4.80
C VAL A 64 -0.35 -14.03 6.11
N GLU A 65 0.21 -13.30 7.04
CA GLU A 65 -0.36 -13.04 8.37
C GLU A 65 -0.98 -11.63 8.37
N VAL A 66 -2.20 -11.51 8.89
CA VAL A 66 -2.88 -10.21 9.05
C VAL A 66 -3.18 -10.00 10.52
N ILE A 67 -2.51 -9.01 11.11
CA ILE A 67 -2.66 -8.64 12.52
C ILE A 67 -3.46 -7.33 12.56
N ARG A 68 -4.53 -7.31 13.33
CA ARG A 68 -5.41 -6.15 13.49
C ARG A 68 -5.42 -5.73 14.96
N GLY A 69 -5.99 -4.56 15.22
CA GLY A 69 -6.37 -4.22 16.59
C GLY A 69 -5.19 -3.93 17.51
N GLY A 70 -5.39 -4.20 18.80
CA GLY A 70 -4.42 -3.88 19.86
C GLY A 70 -3.08 -4.60 19.78
N ASN A 71 -2.97 -5.63 18.94
CA ASN A 71 -1.73 -6.35 18.71
C ASN A 71 -0.85 -5.73 17.61
N SER A 72 -1.39 -4.85 16.76
CA SER A 72 -0.58 -4.19 15.73
C SER A 72 0.25 -3.04 16.29
N SER A 73 -0.14 -2.42 17.41
CA SER A 73 0.56 -1.26 18.00
C SER A 73 2.02 -1.54 18.37
N LEU A 74 2.36 -2.78 18.72
CA LEU A 74 3.72 -3.21 19.06
C LEU A 74 4.70 -3.16 17.87
N TRP A 75 4.19 -3.22 16.65
CA TRP A 75 4.99 -3.19 15.43
C TRP A 75 5.47 -1.78 15.05
N GLY A 76 5.05 -0.75 15.80
CA GLY A 76 5.54 0.62 15.66
C GLY A 76 4.87 1.41 14.53
N ASN A 77 5.66 2.29 13.89
CA ASN A 77 5.18 3.24 12.90
C ASN A 77 4.38 2.57 11.75
N MET A 78 3.27 3.20 11.33
CA MET A 78 2.33 2.75 10.27
C MET A 78 1.45 1.55 10.61
N ALA A 79 1.60 0.90 11.77
CA ALA A 79 0.77 -0.23 12.20
C ALA A 79 -0.58 0.21 12.82
N VAL A 80 -1.17 1.29 12.30
CA VAL A 80 -2.32 2.00 12.87
C VAL A 80 -3.63 1.23 12.67
N ALA A 81 -3.91 0.80 11.45
CA ALA A 81 -5.07 -0.02 11.10
C ALA A 81 -4.75 -1.51 11.21
N GLY A 82 -3.49 -1.90 11.00
CA GLY A 82 -3.03 -3.28 11.13
C GLY A 82 -1.65 -3.52 10.52
N VAL A 83 -1.20 -4.78 10.57
CA VAL A 83 0.02 -5.30 9.95
C VAL A 83 -0.31 -6.43 9.00
N VAL A 84 0.34 -6.45 7.84
CA VAL A 84 0.37 -7.57 6.89
C VAL A 84 1.81 -8.08 6.82
N ASN A 85 2.05 -9.29 7.27
CA ASN A 85 3.38 -9.91 7.25
C ASN A 85 3.40 -11.08 6.27
N ILE A 86 4.17 -10.95 5.20
CA ILE A 86 4.33 -11.95 4.15
C ILE A 86 5.55 -12.78 4.50
N ILE A 87 5.40 -14.09 4.57
CA ILE A 87 6.46 -15.02 4.94
C ILE A 87 6.86 -15.85 3.72
N SER A 88 8.16 -15.87 3.42
CA SER A 88 8.75 -16.68 2.35
C SER A 88 8.89 -18.16 2.73
N LYS A 89 8.90 -19.04 1.73
CA LYS A 89 9.09 -20.49 1.89
C LYS A 89 10.47 -20.81 2.49
N ARG A 90 10.50 -21.78 3.40
CA ARG A 90 11.73 -22.30 4.00
C ARG A 90 12.28 -23.52 3.25
N ALA A 91 13.59 -23.68 3.28
CA ALA A 91 14.28 -24.85 2.73
C ALA A 91 14.28 -26.00 3.75
N VAL A 92 13.15 -26.74 3.82
CA VAL A 92 13.01 -27.93 4.68
C VAL A 92 13.12 -29.25 3.90
N ASP A 93 13.18 -29.15 2.59
CA ASP A 93 13.20 -30.27 1.65
C ASP A 93 14.07 -29.91 0.42
N ASN A 94 14.05 -30.77 -0.60
CA ASN A 94 14.67 -30.51 -1.90
C ASN A 94 13.63 -30.19 -2.99
N ALA A 95 12.45 -29.69 -2.62
CA ALA A 95 11.37 -29.47 -3.57
C ALA A 95 11.71 -28.37 -4.57
N ALA A 96 11.35 -28.58 -5.83
CA ALA A 96 11.36 -27.56 -6.86
C ALA A 96 9.93 -27.31 -7.36
N GLU A 97 9.64 -26.08 -7.76
CA GLU A 97 8.41 -25.71 -8.45
C GLU A 97 8.74 -24.79 -9.63
N LEU A 98 8.24 -25.14 -10.81
CA LEU A 98 8.17 -24.28 -11.98
C LEU A 98 6.70 -23.94 -12.22
N MET A 99 6.38 -22.66 -12.35
CA MET A 99 5.08 -22.18 -12.76
C MET A 99 5.22 -21.33 -14.01
N THR A 100 4.39 -21.60 -15.01
CA THR A 100 4.28 -20.77 -16.22
C THR A 100 2.82 -20.49 -16.51
N SER A 101 2.52 -19.28 -16.98
CA SER A 101 1.16 -18.96 -17.40
C SER A 101 1.10 -17.87 -18.46
N ILE A 102 0.02 -17.90 -19.22
CA ILE A 102 -0.36 -16.89 -20.20
C ILE A 102 -1.79 -16.42 -19.94
N GLY A 103 -2.14 -15.22 -20.38
CA GLY A 103 -3.46 -14.67 -20.14
C GLY A 103 -3.82 -13.51 -21.04
N SER A 104 -5.00 -12.96 -20.79
CA SER A 104 -5.48 -11.73 -21.42
C SER A 104 -4.51 -10.56 -21.18
N GLN A 105 -4.64 -9.49 -21.97
CA GLN A 105 -3.77 -8.31 -21.87
C GLN A 105 -2.27 -8.65 -22.06
N GLY A 106 -1.99 -9.61 -22.96
CA GLY A 106 -0.62 -10.09 -23.21
C GLY A 106 0.10 -10.65 -21.98
N SER A 107 -0.65 -11.00 -20.93
CA SER A 107 -0.07 -11.37 -19.64
C SER A 107 0.73 -12.67 -19.77
N LYS A 108 1.97 -12.67 -19.28
CA LYS A 108 2.87 -13.84 -19.25
C LYS A 108 3.57 -13.88 -17.91
N ASN A 109 3.71 -15.06 -17.32
CA ASN A 109 4.47 -15.21 -16.09
C ASN A 109 5.26 -16.51 -16.10
N ILE A 110 6.50 -16.44 -15.64
CA ILE A 110 7.38 -17.57 -15.38
C ILE A 110 7.91 -17.40 -13.96
N ALA A 111 7.80 -18.43 -13.14
CA ALA A 111 8.29 -18.43 -11.79
C ALA A 111 8.94 -19.76 -11.45
N VAL A 112 10.09 -19.72 -10.78
CA VAL A 112 10.84 -20.88 -10.32
C VAL A 112 11.12 -20.71 -8.84
N SER A 113 10.89 -21.76 -8.07
CA SER A 113 11.30 -21.86 -6.67
C SER A 113 12.03 -23.19 -6.47
N LYS A 114 13.19 -23.18 -5.82
CA LYS A 114 13.96 -24.39 -5.50
C LYS A 114 14.44 -24.33 -4.07
N ASN A 115 14.09 -25.35 -3.30
CA ASN A 115 14.71 -25.67 -2.03
C ASN A 115 15.87 -26.65 -2.25
N VAL A 116 16.96 -26.45 -1.51
CA VAL A 116 18.11 -27.33 -1.45
C VAL A 116 18.44 -27.55 0.02
N ALA A 117 18.15 -28.72 0.56
CA ALA A 117 18.56 -29.12 1.89
C ALA A 117 19.91 -29.86 1.79
N LEU A 118 21.03 -29.15 2.02
CA LEU A 118 22.38 -29.74 1.94
C LEU A 118 22.68 -30.62 3.17
N SER A 119 22.17 -30.25 4.33
CA SER A 119 22.23 -31.01 5.57
C SER A 119 21.12 -30.54 6.53
N ASP A 120 20.97 -31.21 7.67
CA ASP A 120 20.06 -30.76 8.74
C ASP A 120 20.41 -29.36 9.28
N ALA A 121 21.66 -28.92 9.08
CA ALA A 121 22.18 -27.65 9.55
C ALA A 121 22.24 -26.56 8.48
N LEU A 122 22.13 -26.88 7.18
CA LEU A 122 22.26 -25.91 6.10
C LEU A 122 21.29 -26.20 4.95
N GLY A 123 20.49 -25.20 4.61
CA GLY A 123 19.58 -25.24 3.46
C GLY A 123 19.55 -23.92 2.69
N PHE A 124 19.13 -23.97 1.43
CA PHE A 124 18.98 -22.82 0.56
C PHE A 124 17.61 -22.80 -0.10
N ASN A 125 17.01 -21.63 -0.23
CA ASN A 125 15.84 -21.39 -1.06
C ASN A 125 16.22 -20.36 -2.13
N LEU A 126 16.02 -20.70 -3.40
CA LEU A 126 16.12 -19.79 -4.54
C LEU A 126 14.72 -19.57 -5.11
N SER A 127 14.33 -18.33 -5.32
CA SER A 127 13.14 -17.98 -6.11
C SER A 127 13.48 -16.95 -7.18
N ALA A 128 12.86 -17.11 -8.34
CA ALA A 128 12.96 -16.18 -9.45
C ALA A 128 11.61 -16.07 -10.17
N ASP A 129 11.08 -14.86 -10.33
CA ASP A 129 9.80 -14.59 -10.97
C ASP A 129 9.97 -13.50 -12.04
N ILE A 130 9.41 -13.73 -13.23
CA ILE A 130 9.29 -12.74 -14.30
C ILE A 130 7.82 -12.66 -14.70
N SER A 131 7.25 -11.47 -14.71
CA SER A 131 5.88 -11.23 -15.18
C SER A 131 5.84 -10.08 -16.16
N HIS A 132 5.14 -10.25 -17.28
CA HIS A 132 4.88 -9.23 -18.30
C HIS A 132 3.37 -9.06 -18.50
N THR A 133 2.91 -7.86 -18.82
CA THR A 133 1.55 -7.60 -19.34
C THR A 133 1.55 -6.36 -20.21
N ASP A 134 0.78 -6.38 -21.29
CA ASP A 134 0.51 -5.22 -22.16
C ASP A 134 -0.53 -4.26 -21.55
N GLY A 135 -1.11 -4.62 -20.39
CA GLY A 135 -2.11 -3.84 -19.69
C GLY A 135 -3.43 -3.68 -20.46
N TYR A 136 -4.21 -2.69 -20.04
CA TYR A 136 -5.47 -2.34 -20.68
C TYR A 136 -5.71 -0.84 -20.61
N GLN A 137 -6.59 -0.34 -21.48
CA GLN A 137 -6.97 1.08 -21.46
C GLN A 137 -7.81 1.38 -20.22
N THR A 138 -7.26 2.20 -19.33
CA THR A 138 -7.91 2.63 -18.09
C THR A 138 -8.78 3.87 -18.28
N THR A 139 -8.64 4.58 -19.40
CA THR A 139 -9.46 5.75 -19.74
C THR A 139 -10.76 5.31 -20.41
N PRO A 140 -11.93 5.86 -20.04
CA PRO A 140 -13.18 5.60 -20.74
C PRO A 140 -13.09 5.98 -22.23
N ALA A 141 -13.68 5.15 -23.10
CA ALA A 141 -13.56 5.26 -24.55
C ALA A 141 -14.08 6.61 -25.07
N GLU A 142 -15.18 7.09 -24.48
CA GLU A 142 -15.81 8.37 -24.75
C GLU A 142 -14.91 9.59 -24.45
N TYR A 143 -13.84 9.41 -23.68
CA TYR A 143 -12.89 10.46 -23.33
C TYR A 143 -11.50 10.26 -23.93
N LEU A 144 -11.27 9.21 -24.73
CA LEU A 144 -9.96 8.97 -25.35
C LEU A 144 -9.54 10.10 -26.29
N TYR A 145 -10.50 10.80 -26.92
CA TYR A 145 -10.19 11.99 -27.71
C TYR A 145 -9.53 13.12 -26.89
N ARG A 146 -9.60 13.11 -25.55
CA ARG A 146 -8.87 14.07 -24.72
C ARG A 146 -7.40 13.69 -24.49
N PHE A 147 -7.05 12.45 -24.80
CA PHE A 147 -5.73 11.87 -24.56
C PHE A 147 -5.26 11.15 -25.83
N PRO A 148 -5.05 11.87 -26.95
CA PRO A 148 -4.54 11.25 -28.17
C PRO A 148 -3.23 10.51 -27.88
N ASP A 149 -3.02 9.40 -28.58
CA ASP A 149 -1.89 8.48 -28.43
C ASP A 149 -1.69 7.84 -27.05
N LYS A 150 -2.62 8.02 -26.11
CA LYS A 150 -2.53 7.40 -24.78
C LYS A 150 -2.70 5.88 -24.86
N GLN A 151 -1.59 5.17 -24.71
CA GLN A 151 -1.53 3.72 -24.68
C GLN A 151 -1.88 3.14 -23.29
N PRO A 152 -2.27 1.85 -23.22
CA PRO A 152 -2.21 1.09 -21.98
C PRO A 152 -0.83 1.15 -21.33
N VAL A 153 -0.78 0.97 -20.01
CA VAL A 153 0.49 0.78 -19.30
C VAL A 153 0.98 -0.63 -19.57
N VAL A 154 2.19 -0.78 -20.11
CA VAL A 154 2.88 -2.07 -20.24
C VAL A 154 3.79 -2.22 -19.03
N ALA A 155 3.83 -3.40 -18.41
CA ALA A 155 4.61 -3.62 -17.20
C ALA A 155 5.36 -4.95 -17.21
N GLU A 156 6.62 -4.89 -16.79
CA GLU A 156 7.48 -6.04 -16.53
C GLU A 156 7.99 -6.01 -15.08
N ASN A 157 7.81 -7.10 -14.34
CA ASN A 157 8.42 -7.27 -13.03
C ASN A 157 9.41 -8.44 -13.08
N LYS A 158 10.56 -8.26 -12.43
CA LYS A 158 11.57 -9.30 -12.24
C LYS A 158 11.92 -9.37 -10.76
N ASN A 159 11.90 -10.56 -10.20
CA ASN A 159 12.21 -10.83 -8.80
C ASN A 159 13.22 -11.97 -8.75
N VAL A 160 14.31 -11.80 -8.02
CA VAL A 160 15.23 -12.91 -7.68
C VAL A 160 15.54 -12.80 -6.20
N GLN A 161 15.42 -13.91 -5.48
CA GLN A 161 15.71 -13.98 -4.06
C GLN A 161 16.42 -15.30 -3.73
N LEU A 162 17.50 -15.20 -2.96
CA LEU A 162 18.22 -16.33 -2.41
C LEU A 162 18.25 -16.21 -0.89
N THR A 163 17.84 -17.28 -0.20
CA THR A 163 17.88 -17.37 1.25
C THR A 163 18.69 -18.58 1.68
N ALA A 164 19.74 -18.38 2.48
CA ALA A 164 20.42 -19.43 3.20
C ALA A 164 19.82 -19.56 4.60
N TYR A 165 19.50 -20.79 5.01
CA TYR A 165 19.03 -21.15 6.34
C TYR A 165 20.11 -21.97 7.04
N LEU A 166 20.44 -21.58 8.27
CA LEU A 166 21.46 -22.21 9.10
C LEU A 166 20.81 -22.71 10.39
N ARG A 167 21.08 -23.95 10.78
CA ARG A 167 20.61 -24.56 12.02
C ARG A 167 21.75 -25.38 12.65
N PRO A 168 22.81 -24.71 13.15
CA PRO A 168 24.00 -25.40 13.67
C PRO A 168 23.71 -26.24 14.92
N SER A 169 22.60 -25.99 15.62
CA SER A 169 22.13 -26.82 16.74
C SER A 169 20.60 -26.82 16.81
N THR A 170 20.02 -27.60 17.72
CA THR A 170 18.56 -27.64 17.96
C THR A 170 17.99 -26.31 18.45
N ASP A 171 18.83 -25.50 19.10
CA ASP A 171 18.45 -24.27 19.77
C ASP A 171 18.80 -23.02 18.96
N LEU A 172 19.70 -23.12 17.99
CA LEU A 172 20.11 -22.00 17.15
C LEU A 172 19.60 -22.17 15.71
N SER A 173 18.86 -21.19 15.22
CA SER A 173 18.51 -21.07 13.80
C SER A 173 18.78 -19.66 13.30
N ALA A 174 19.29 -19.54 12.08
CA ALA A 174 19.57 -18.27 11.44
C ALA A 174 19.18 -18.31 9.96
N TYR A 175 19.03 -17.14 9.36
CA TYR A 175 18.89 -17.00 7.92
C TYR A 175 19.65 -15.78 7.40
N LEU A 176 20.04 -15.85 6.14
CA LEU A 176 20.55 -14.73 5.35
C LEU A 176 19.82 -14.72 4.01
N ARG A 177 19.10 -13.65 3.74
CA ARG A 177 18.35 -13.40 2.50
C ARG A 177 19.00 -12.28 1.72
N VAL A 178 19.19 -12.48 0.42
CA VAL A 178 19.53 -11.43 -0.54
C VAL A 178 18.49 -11.41 -1.64
N GLY A 179 18.07 -10.21 -2.05
CA GLY A 179 17.02 -9.99 -3.04
C GLY A 179 17.42 -8.94 -4.05
N TYR A 180 16.92 -9.09 -5.28
CA TYR A 180 16.98 -8.07 -6.32
C TYR A 180 15.66 -8.01 -7.07
N HIS A 181 15.03 -6.84 -7.02
CA HIS A 181 13.69 -6.63 -7.55
C HIS A 181 13.69 -5.49 -8.57
N ILE A 182 13.06 -5.71 -9.72
CA ILE A 182 12.84 -4.70 -10.74
C ILE A 182 11.35 -4.62 -11.06
N GLN A 183 10.85 -3.40 -11.16
CA GLN A 183 9.60 -3.09 -11.83
C GLN A 183 9.88 -2.06 -12.91
N ASP A 184 9.54 -2.40 -14.15
CA ASP A 184 9.65 -1.56 -15.33
C ASP A 184 8.25 -1.35 -15.90
N GLN A 185 7.86 -0.10 -16.11
CA GLN A 185 6.60 0.27 -16.72
C GLN A 185 6.85 1.24 -17.86
N ASP A 186 6.31 0.93 -19.04
CA ASP A 186 6.09 1.89 -20.11
C ASP A 186 4.71 2.52 -19.89
N ILE A 187 4.69 3.82 -19.58
CA ILE A 187 3.50 4.50 -19.06
C ILE A 187 2.84 5.40 -20.10
N SER A 188 1.93 4.81 -20.85
CA SER A 188 0.87 5.46 -21.65
C SER A 188 1.26 6.40 -22.78
N TYR A 189 2.46 6.96 -22.82
CA TYR A 189 2.88 7.91 -23.85
C TYR A 189 4.29 7.57 -24.30
N GLN A 190 4.69 8.01 -25.49
CA GLN A 190 5.99 7.70 -26.10
C GLN A 190 7.20 7.94 -25.17
N PHE A 191 7.09 8.94 -24.30
CA PHE A 191 8.15 9.35 -23.38
C PHE A 191 7.92 8.91 -21.93
N GLY A 192 6.91 8.08 -21.70
CA GLY A 192 6.48 7.67 -20.38
C GLY A 192 7.22 6.41 -19.91
N SER A 193 7.98 6.49 -18.82
CA SER A 193 8.58 5.30 -18.20
C SER A 193 8.74 5.44 -16.69
N ASN A 194 8.48 4.36 -15.96
CA ASN A 194 8.75 4.22 -14.53
C ASN A 194 9.59 2.97 -14.29
N VAL A 195 10.82 3.14 -13.81
CA VAL A 195 11.73 2.02 -13.52
C VAL A 195 12.17 2.06 -12.07
N GLN A 196 11.81 1.03 -11.30
CA GLN A 196 12.26 0.81 -9.93
C GLN A 196 13.24 -0.36 -9.87
N LYS A 197 14.37 -0.17 -9.18
CA LYS A 197 15.35 -1.22 -8.88
C LYS A 197 15.58 -1.26 -7.37
N SER A 198 15.50 -2.44 -6.77
CA SER A 198 15.56 -2.63 -5.32
C SER A 198 16.38 -3.86 -4.93
N PRO A 199 17.70 -3.73 -4.74
CA PRO A 199 18.47 -4.71 -3.96
C PRO A 199 18.12 -4.63 -2.46
N ASP A 200 18.00 -5.78 -1.81
CA ASP A 200 17.88 -5.89 -0.36
C ASP A 200 18.67 -7.07 0.22
N ILE A 201 18.97 -6.95 1.52
CA ILE A 201 19.59 -7.99 2.34
C ILE A 201 18.91 -8.01 3.70
N ALA A 202 18.63 -9.19 4.22
CA ALA A 202 18.08 -9.38 5.55
C ALA A 202 18.70 -10.60 6.21
N ALA A 203 19.10 -10.48 7.47
CA ALA A 203 19.60 -11.59 8.26
C ALA A 203 18.83 -11.65 9.58
N GLY A 204 18.61 -12.86 10.08
CA GLY A 204 17.98 -13.05 11.38
C GLY A 204 18.52 -14.27 12.08
N VAL A 205 18.50 -14.23 13.40
CA VAL A 205 18.91 -15.32 14.27
C VAL A 205 17.87 -15.52 15.37
N THR A 206 17.62 -16.77 15.71
CA THR A 206 16.76 -17.22 16.78
C THR A 206 17.54 -18.21 17.62
N GLN A 207 17.75 -17.87 18.88
CA GLN A 207 18.39 -18.71 19.88
C GLN A 207 17.35 -19.07 20.94
N LYS A 208 17.09 -20.36 21.13
CA LYS A 208 16.41 -20.88 22.31
C LYS A 208 17.41 -20.96 23.46
N LEU A 209 16.98 -20.55 24.63
CA LEU A 209 17.79 -20.51 25.84
C LEU A 209 17.20 -21.50 26.87
N ALA A 210 17.90 -21.71 27.99
CA ALA A 210 17.37 -22.51 29.09
C ALA A 210 16.03 -21.94 29.60
N ASN A 211 15.20 -22.78 30.22
CA ASN A 211 13.94 -22.37 30.87
C ASN A 211 12.87 -21.78 29.93
N HIS A 212 12.76 -22.29 28.69
CA HIS A 212 11.78 -21.84 27.68
C HIS A 212 11.94 -20.37 27.23
N ASP A 213 13.12 -19.81 27.44
CA ASP A 213 13.49 -18.49 26.97
C ASP A 213 13.89 -18.54 25.48
N SER A 214 13.71 -17.43 24.77
CA SER A 214 14.15 -17.29 23.38
C SER A 214 14.58 -15.86 23.08
N LEU A 215 15.60 -15.74 22.24
CA LEU A 215 16.11 -14.48 21.72
C LEU A 215 15.99 -14.50 20.20
N HIS A 216 15.33 -13.49 19.65
CA HIS A 216 15.23 -13.25 18.23
C HIS A 216 15.92 -11.93 17.90
N ALA A 217 16.86 -11.95 16.95
CA ALA A 217 17.48 -10.73 16.44
C ALA A 217 17.41 -10.71 14.92
N LYS A 218 17.26 -9.52 14.35
CA LYS A 218 17.19 -9.30 12.90
C LYS A 218 17.92 -8.02 12.54
N ALA A 219 18.54 -8.01 11.37
CA ALA A 219 19.05 -6.82 10.73
C ALA A 219 18.71 -6.85 9.23
N TRP A 220 18.50 -5.69 8.63
CA TRP A 220 18.23 -5.57 7.20
C TRP A 220 18.79 -4.27 6.63
N ALA A 221 19.02 -4.29 5.32
CA ALA A 221 19.31 -3.10 4.54
C ALA A 221 18.66 -3.23 3.16
N GLN A 222 18.13 -2.13 2.63
CA GLN A 222 17.60 -2.06 1.28
C GLN A 222 17.93 -0.71 0.64
N TYR A 223 18.13 -0.72 -0.66
CA TYR A 223 18.27 0.48 -1.48
C TYR A 223 17.27 0.42 -2.61
N VAL A 224 16.56 1.51 -2.85
CA VAL A 224 15.68 1.63 -4.01
C VAL A 224 16.07 2.85 -4.81
N ASN A 225 16.13 2.66 -6.12
CA ASN A 225 16.24 3.73 -7.10
C ASN A 225 15.03 3.67 -8.02
N PHE A 226 14.30 4.77 -8.10
CA PHE A 226 13.12 4.95 -8.92
C PHE A 226 13.37 6.09 -9.90
N GLN A 227 13.39 5.76 -11.19
CA GLN A 227 13.47 6.71 -12.28
C GLN A 227 12.07 6.89 -12.88
N LYS A 228 11.67 8.15 -13.06
CA LYS A 228 10.32 8.51 -13.49
C LYS A 228 10.37 9.49 -14.65
N TYR A 229 9.63 9.18 -15.70
CA TYR A 229 9.43 10.01 -16.87
C TYR A 229 7.94 10.02 -17.18
N ASN A 230 7.28 11.15 -16.99
CA ASN A 230 5.87 11.31 -17.36
C ASN A 230 5.77 12.07 -18.68
N GLY A 231 4.85 11.61 -19.52
CA GLY A 231 4.45 12.30 -20.74
C GLY A 231 3.00 12.77 -20.69
N ASN A 232 2.65 13.60 -21.66
CA ASN A 232 1.28 13.96 -21.98
C ASN A 232 1.16 14.30 -23.47
N THR A 233 -0.07 14.50 -23.94
CA THR A 233 -0.35 14.91 -25.32
C THR A 233 -1.23 16.15 -25.39
N CYS A 234 -1.17 16.83 -26.53
CA CYS A 234 -2.04 17.95 -26.87
C CYS A 234 -2.31 18.04 -28.37
N TYR A 235 -3.41 18.70 -28.75
CA TYR A 235 -3.69 19.07 -30.13
C TYR A 235 -3.13 20.46 -30.42
N TYR A 236 -2.20 20.54 -31.36
CA TYR A 236 -1.71 21.82 -31.85
C TYR A 236 -2.76 22.45 -32.78
N GLN A 237 -2.96 23.76 -32.67
CA GLN A 237 -4.05 24.47 -33.36
C GLN A 237 -3.53 25.56 -34.32
N GLY A 238 -2.28 25.44 -34.81
CA GLY A 238 -1.74 26.33 -35.83
C GLY A 238 -1.49 27.77 -35.34
N GLY A 239 -0.49 27.95 -34.46
CA GLY A 239 -0.07 29.27 -33.95
C GLY A 239 -0.70 29.69 -32.62
N THR A 240 -1.67 28.95 -32.07
CA THR A 240 -2.20 29.14 -30.72
C THR A 240 -1.66 28.10 -29.73
N ASN A 241 -1.95 28.28 -28.43
CA ASN A 241 -1.60 27.30 -27.39
C ASN A 241 -2.22 25.92 -27.68
N CYS A 242 -1.45 24.88 -27.38
CA CYS A 242 -1.87 23.48 -27.50
C CYS A 242 -3.10 23.19 -26.63
N LEU A 243 -4.11 22.50 -27.18
CA LEU A 243 -5.27 22.03 -26.41
C LEU A 243 -4.94 20.71 -25.72
N THR A 244 -4.75 20.76 -24.40
CA THR A 244 -4.51 19.59 -23.53
C THR A 244 -5.83 18.96 -23.06
N SER A 245 -5.74 17.77 -22.45
CA SER A 245 -6.86 17.07 -21.81
C SER A 245 -7.67 17.93 -20.82
N SER A 246 -7.02 18.86 -20.13
CA SER A 246 -7.62 19.79 -19.16
C SER A 246 -8.18 21.09 -19.76
N SER A 247 -8.00 21.31 -21.07
CA SER A 247 -8.49 22.52 -21.72
C SER A 247 -10.02 22.52 -21.76
N ALA A 248 -10.65 23.57 -21.22
CA ALA A 248 -12.10 23.76 -21.27
C ALA A 248 -12.62 23.84 -22.71
N ALA A 249 -11.78 24.36 -23.61
CA ALA A 249 -12.07 24.40 -25.03
C ALA A 249 -11.93 23.02 -25.71
N LEU A 250 -11.31 22.00 -25.14
CA LEU A 250 -11.18 20.74 -25.88
C LEU A 250 -12.55 20.07 -26.08
N SER A 251 -12.91 19.79 -27.33
CA SER A 251 -14.14 19.11 -27.75
C SER A 251 -13.83 18.19 -28.94
N PRO A 252 -14.67 17.18 -29.24
CA PRO A 252 -14.43 16.29 -30.38
C PRO A 252 -14.24 17.02 -31.71
N VAL A 253 -14.91 18.16 -31.91
CA VAL A 253 -14.80 18.98 -33.14
C VAL A 253 -13.46 19.71 -33.23
N ARG A 254 -12.80 19.99 -32.10
CA ARG A 254 -11.49 20.65 -32.05
C ARG A 254 -10.31 19.67 -31.96
N ALA A 255 -10.59 18.37 -31.87
CA ALA A 255 -9.56 17.35 -32.05
C ALA A 255 -9.16 17.30 -33.53
N ASN A 256 -7.86 17.34 -33.81
CA ASN A 256 -7.30 17.27 -35.16
C ASN A 256 -6.17 16.22 -35.22
N SER A 257 -5.48 16.11 -36.34
CA SER A 257 -4.36 15.17 -36.52
C SER A 257 -3.02 15.68 -35.97
N ASP A 258 -2.93 16.95 -35.59
CA ASP A 258 -1.67 17.59 -35.18
C ASP A 258 -1.41 17.33 -33.69
N VAL A 259 -1.12 16.08 -33.37
CA VAL A 259 -0.85 15.64 -32.00
C VAL A 259 0.62 15.86 -31.66
N VAL A 260 0.86 16.52 -30.52
CA VAL A 260 2.20 16.69 -29.95
C VAL A 260 2.29 15.90 -28.66
N GLN A 261 3.25 14.98 -28.56
CA GLN A 261 3.61 14.30 -27.31
C GLN A 261 4.80 15.02 -26.66
N PHE A 262 4.77 15.20 -25.34
CA PHE A 262 5.81 15.96 -24.63
C PHE A 262 6.02 15.47 -23.19
N TYR A 263 7.20 15.74 -22.63
CA TYR A 263 7.49 15.48 -21.22
C TYR A 263 6.72 16.46 -20.34
N THR A 264 6.14 15.97 -19.25
CA THR A 264 5.60 16.82 -18.18
C THR A 264 6.49 16.81 -16.95
N GLN A 265 7.19 15.70 -16.73
CA GLN A 265 8.00 15.49 -15.54
C GLN A 265 9.10 14.47 -15.81
N GLN A 266 10.28 14.73 -15.27
CA GLN A 266 11.37 13.77 -15.15
C GLN A 266 11.82 13.78 -13.70
N GLY A 267 12.06 12.63 -13.10
CA GLY A 267 12.43 12.54 -11.70
C GLY A 267 13.29 11.35 -11.37
N SER A 268 14.09 11.50 -10.33
CA SER A 268 14.89 10.46 -9.72
C SER A 268 14.64 10.47 -8.21
N GLN A 269 14.01 9.40 -7.72
CA GLN A 269 13.79 9.14 -6.31
C GLN A 269 14.69 8.01 -5.86
N HIS A 270 15.44 8.20 -4.79
CA HIS A 270 16.25 7.14 -4.22
C HIS A 270 16.11 7.11 -2.71
N TYR A 271 16.14 5.91 -2.14
CA TYR A 271 16.16 5.76 -0.69
C TYR A 271 16.96 4.57 -0.23
N ARG A 272 17.61 4.74 0.92
CA ARG A 272 18.30 3.71 1.68
C ARG A 272 17.57 3.51 2.99
N GLU A 273 17.27 2.27 3.31
CA GLU A 273 16.72 1.91 4.61
C GLU A 273 17.59 0.83 5.23
N GLN A 274 17.88 0.99 6.51
CA GLN A 274 18.59 0.03 7.34
C GLN A 274 17.85 -0.10 8.65
N GLY A 275 17.82 -1.30 9.23
CA GLY A 275 17.25 -1.47 10.55
C GLY A 275 17.69 -2.74 11.23
N SER A 276 17.39 -2.80 12.51
CA SER A 276 17.62 -3.95 13.36
C SER A 276 16.55 -4.05 14.43
N SER A 277 16.33 -5.26 14.93
CA SER A 277 15.41 -5.51 16.04
C SER A 277 15.92 -6.67 16.88
N VAL A 278 15.71 -6.59 18.19
CA VAL A 278 15.96 -7.69 19.12
C VAL A 278 14.72 -7.88 19.98
N THR A 279 14.32 -9.13 20.20
CA THR A 279 13.20 -9.51 21.06
C THR A 279 13.61 -10.68 21.92
N TYR A 280 13.54 -10.50 23.23
CA TYR A 280 13.64 -11.57 24.21
C TYR A 280 12.24 -11.97 24.64
N SER A 281 11.96 -13.27 24.65
CA SER A 281 10.70 -13.83 25.11
C SER A 281 10.97 -14.90 26.16
N ARG A 282 10.21 -14.87 27.24
CA ARG A 282 10.24 -15.87 28.30
C ARG A 282 8.83 -16.42 28.49
N ASN A 283 8.70 -17.74 28.41
CA ASN A 283 7.48 -18.43 28.80
C ASN A 283 7.60 -18.83 30.27
N LEU A 284 6.52 -18.66 31.00
CA LEU A 284 6.44 -18.86 32.45
C LEU A 284 5.32 -19.86 32.75
N GLN A 285 5.40 -20.48 33.93
CA GLN A 285 4.34 -21.34 34.45
C GLN A 285 3.54 -20.56 35.50
N GLY A 286 2.22 -20.47 35.33
CA GLY A 286 1.32 -19.80 36.26
C GLY A 286 0.49 -18.68 35.60
N THR A 287 -0.01 -17.76 36.42
CA THR A 287 -0.90 -16.67 35.96
C THR A 287 -0.24 -15.72 34.97
N LEU A 288 1.07 -15.46 35.09
CA LEU A 288 1.82 -14.79 34.05
C LEU A 288 2.37 -15.88 33.13
N GLU A 289 1.85 -15.98 31.89
CA GLU A 289 2.19 -17.06 30.96
C GLU A 289 3.42 -16.73 30.11
N SER A 290 3.58 -15.47 29.72
CA SER A 290 4.78 -15.03 28.99
C SER A 290 5.05 -13.55 29.13
N VAL A 291 6.31 -13.20 29.00
CA VAL A 291 6.79 -11.81 28.89
C VAL A 291 7.68 -11.71 27.67
N GLN A 292 7.48 -10.66 26.88
CA GLN A 292 8.34 -10.29 25.77
C GLN A 292 8.84 -8.86 25.98
N VAL A 293 10.13 -8.65 25.76
CA VAL A 293 10.75 -7.32 25.75
C VAL A 293 11.56 -7.20 24.48
N GLY A 294 11.47 -6.06 23.83
CA GLY A 294 12.25 -5.83 22.62
C GLY A 294 12.60 -4.39 22.36
N ALA A 295 13.52 -4.22 21.43
CA ALA A 295 13.94 -2.93 20.92
C ALA A 295 14.18 -3.03 19.42
N ASP A 296 13.93 -1.93 18.71
CA ASP A 296 14.20 -1.82 17.29
C ASP A 296 14.72 -0.44 16.92
N TYR A 297 15.48 -0.41 15.83
CA TYR A 297 16.04 0.80 15.25
C TYR A 297 15.87 0.74 13.73
N ARG A 298 15.48 1.87 13.13
CA ARG A 298 15.34 2.01 11.68
C ARG A 298 15.86 3.37 11.25
N ARG A 299 16.79 3.39 10.30
CA ARG A 299 17.29 4.59 9.63
C ARG A 299 16.89 4.57 8.17
N LEU A 300 16.28 5.66 7.74
CA LEU A 300 15.80 5.85 6.38
C LEU A 300 16.36 7.17 5.85
N SER A 301 17.04 7.14 4.71
CA SER A 301 17.52 8.34 4.03
C SER A 301 17.00 8.34 2.61
N ALA A 302 16.44 9.46 2.16
CA ALA A 302 15.92 9.56 0.80
C ALA A 302 16.17 10.94 0.19
N GLY A 303 16.19 10.95 -1.15
CA GLY A 303 16.22 12.13 -1.99
C GLY A 303 15.25 11.98 -3.15
N ASP A 304 14.66 13.09 -3.55
CA ASP A 304 13.77 13.26 -4.69
C ASP A 304 14.24 14.50 -5.46
N ALA A 305 14.69 14.29 -6.69
CA ALA A 305 15.06 15.35 -7.60
C ALA A 305 14.16 15.27 -8.83
N GLU A 306 13.41 16.33 -9.12
CA GLU A 306 12.44 16.36 -10.22
C GLU A 306 12.59 17.62 -11.07
N SER A 307 12.31 17.48 -12.36
CA SER A 307 12.21 18.54 -13.35
C SER A 307 10.82 18.53 -13.94
N PHE A 308 10.20 19.70 -14.03
CA PHE A 308 8.85 19.89 -14.54
C PHE A 308 8.89 20.72 -15.82
N TYR A 309 7.98 20.39 -16.73
CA TYR A 309 7.90 20.99 -18.06
C TYR A 309 6.47 21.43 -18.33
N ASN A 310 6.33 22.59 -18.96
CA ASN A 310 5.05 23.11 -19.41
C ASN A 310 4.69 22.58 -20.80
N THR A 311 3.39 22.61 -21.11
CA THR A 311 2.87 22.34 -22.45
C THR A 311 3.62 23.15 -23.51
N PRO A 312 4.10 22.51 -24.59
CA PRO A 312 4.79 23.22 -25.67
C PRO A 312 3.83 24.13 -26.46
N THR A 313 4.39 25.18 -27.05
CA THR A 313 3.67 26.11 -27.93
C THR A 313 4.00 25.90 -29.41
N ASN A 314 4.91 24.97 -29.74
CA ASN A 314 5.33 24.64 -31.10
C ASN A 314 5.66 23.13 -31.22
N PRO A 315 5.07 22.40 -32.19
CA PRO A 315 5.36 20.98 -32.45
C PRO A 315 6.83 20.68 -32.75
N ALA A 316 7.59 21.64 -33.29
CA ALA A 316 9.00 21.46 -33.62
C ALA A 316 9.93 21.35 -32.39
N SER A 317 9.42 21.63 -31.18
CA SER A 317 10.14 21.46 -29.92
C SER A 317 9.27 20.68 -28.90
N PRO A 318 9.05 19.37 -29.15
CA PRO A 318 8.12 18.57 -28.35
C PRO A 318 8.68 18.21 -26.98
N GLN A 319 9.95 18.49 -26.67
CA GLN A 319 10.61 18.09 -25.42
C GLN A 319 10.12 18.84 -24.17
N GLY A 320 9.05 19.63 -24.29
CA GLY A 320 8.44 20.37 -23.19
C GLY A 320 9.26 21.60 -22.81
N LYS A 321 8.59 22.70 -22.46
CA LYS A 321 9.29 23.92 -22.02
C LYS A 321 9.66 23.77 -20.55
N PHE A 322 10.95 23.63 -20.23
CA PHE A 322 11.41 23.55 -18.83
C PHE A 322 10.79 24.66 -17.98
N ASN A 323 10.16 24.29 -16.86
CA ASN A 323 9.50 25.21 -15.95
C ASN A 323 10.31 25.42 -14.68
N SER A 324 10.67 24.32 -14.03
CA SER A 324 11.36 24.32 -12.74
C SER A 324 11.91 22.95 -12.43
N SER A 325 12.92 22.88 -11.57
CA SER A 325 13.30 21.67 -10.87
C SER A 325 13.11 21.81 -9.35
N THR A 326 13.06 20.70 -8.65
CA THR A 326 12.94 20.62 -7.19
C THR A 326 13.88 19.57 -6.63
N ASP A 327 14.43 19.81 -5.46
CA ASP A 327 15.21 18.83 -4.68
C ASP A 327 14.65 18.76 -3.26
N GLY A 328 14.26 17.55 -2.85
CA GLY A 328 13.75 17.24 -1.52
C GLY A 328 14.52 16.07 -0.92
N ARG A 329 15.10 16.24 0.27
CA ARG A 329 15.89 15.19 0.93
C ARG A 329 15.73 15.20 2.44
N ALA A 330 15.85 14.04 3.06
CA ALA A 330 15.84 13.89 4.52
C ALA A 330 16.44 12.56 4.99
N THR A 331 16.87 12.55 6.25
CA THR A 331 17.14 11.33 7.02
C THR A 331 16.16 11.24 8.19
N GLN A 332 15.53 10.08 8.34
CA GLN A 332 14.54 9.74 9.36
C GLN A 332 15.04 8.55 10.18
N ASN A 333 15.10 8.72 11.50
CA ASN A 333 15.48 7.68 12.44
C ASN A 333 14.29 7.35 13.35
N PHE A 334 14.02 6.07 13.51
CA PHE A 334 13.07 5.52 14.48
C PHE A 334 13.85 4.65 15.45
N GLY A 335 13.60 4.82 16.75
CA GLY A 335 14.08 3.92 17.79
C GLY A 335 12.90 3.57 18.70
N GLY A 336 12.66 2.29 18.92
CA GLY A 336 11.55 1.80 19.72
C GLY A 336 11.99 0.84 20.81
N VAL A 337 11.30 0.89 21.94
CA VAL A 337 11.37 -0.12 22.99
C VAL A 337 9.96 -0.56 23.33
N PHE A 338 9.77 -1.85 23.58
CA PHE A 338 8.46 -2.39 23.89
C PHE A 338 8.50 -3.54 24.91
N VAL A 339 7.36 -3.74 25.56
CA VAL A 339 7.09 -4.85 26.45
C VAL A 339 5.69 -5.39 26.19
N GLN A 340 5.52 -6.70 26.26
CA GLN A 340 4.24 -7.38 26.24
C GLN A 340 4.22 -8.44 27.35
N ALA A 341 3.11 -8.55 28.06
CA ALA A 341 2.85 -9.62 29.00
C ALA A 341 1.52 -10.31 28.64
N ARG A 342 1.54 -11.64 28.61
CA ARG A 342 0.33 -12.47 28.54
C ARG A 342 0.05 -13.03 29.93
N ILE A 343 -1.15 -12.76 30.41
CA ILE A 343 -1.60 -13.08 31.75
C ILE A 343 -2.88 -13.92 31.63
N ALA A 344 -2.95 -15.06 32.29
CA ALA A 344 -4.14 -15.89 32.40
C ALA A 344 -4.58 -16.02 33.87
N PRO A 345 -5.36 -15.05 34.40
CA PRO A 345 -5.84 -15.10 35.78
C PRO A 345 -6.78 -16.28 36.06
N LEU A 346 -7.47 -16.76 35.02
CA LEU A 346 -8.35 -17.91 35.03
C LEU A 346 -8.08 -18.71 33.74
N ALA A 347 -8.31 -20.02 33.73
CA ALA A 347 -8.13 -20.84 32.54
C ALA A 347 -8.97 -20.36 31.33
N ALA A 348 -10.12 -19.73 31.60
CA ALA A 348 -11.00 -19.18 30.58
C ALA A 348 -10.64 -17.74 30.16
N LEU A 349 -9.74 -17.04 30.85
CA LEU A 349 -9.48 -15.61 30.65
C LEU A 349 -8.00 -15.37 30.33
N GLU A 350 -7.72 -14.88 29.13
CA GLU A 350 -6.41 -14.39 28.71
C GLU A 350 -6.44 -12.86 28.59
N VAL A 351 -5.45 -12.20 29.17
CA VAL A 351 -5.21 -10.76 29.09
C VAL A 351 -3.83 -10.53 28.50
N THR A 352 -3.75 -9.78 27.41
CA THR A 352 -2.48 -9.30 26.85
C THR A 352 -2.36 -7.81 27.14
N ALA A 353 -1.39 -7.43 27.96
CA ALA A 353 -1.04 -6.04 28.21
C ALA A 353 0.27 -5.71 27.50
N SER A 354 0.33 -4.57 26.81
CA SER A 354 1.54 -4.17 26.11
C SER A 354 1.76 -2.66 26.12
N ALA A 355 3.01 -2.26 26.00
CA ALA A 355 3.38 -0.86 25.89
C ALA A 355 4.60 -0.71 25.00
N ARG A 356 4.60 0.34 24.18
CA ARG A 356 5.71 0.71 23.32
C ARG A 356 5.99 2.19 23.44
N TYR A 357 7.27 2.55 23.44
CA TYR A 357 7.72 3.93 23.30
C TYR A 357 8.62 4.06 22.07
N ASP A 358 8.27 4.99 21.20
CA ASP A 358 8.99 5.29 19.97
C ASP A 358 9.59 6.70 20.03
N MET A 359 10.85 6.82 19.65
CA MET A 359 11.51 8.09 19.35
C MET A 359 11.63 8.25 17.84
N TYR A 360 11.26 9.43 17.37
CA TYR A 360 11.19 9.81 15.98
C TYR A 360 12.07 11.04 15.75
N ARG A 361 13.14 10.92 14.96
CA ARG A 361 14.03 12.03 14.63
C ARG A 361 14.15 12.19 13.12
N ILE A 362 13.90 13.39 12.61
CA ILE A 362 14.17 13.74 11.22
C ILE A 362 15.18 14.87 11.17
N GLY A 363 16.20 14.71 10.31
CA GLY A 363 17.23 15.71 10.11
C GLY A 363 17.88 15.62 8.74
N GLN A 364 18.92 16.42 8.50
CA GLN A 364 19.55 16.56 7.18
C GLN A 364 18.53 16.89 6.08
N ARG A 365 17.60 17.78 6.40
CA ARG A 365 16.43 18.07 5.59
C ARG A 365 16.73 19.21 4.63
N ALA A 366 16.28 19.09 3.38
CA ALA A 366 16.22 20.22 2.48
C ALA A 366 15.00 20.12 1.57
N ASN A 367 14.51 21.28 1.15
CA ASN A 367 13.48 21.44 0.13
C ASN A 367 13.82 22.68 -0.67
N THR A 368 14.12 22.52 -1.95
CA THR A 368 14.45 23.62 -2.85
C THR A 368 13.64 23.55 -4.14
N ARG A 369 13.47 24.71 -4.77
CA ARG A 369 12.87 24.85 -6.11
C ARG A 369 13.75 25.78 -6.93
N THR A 370 14.15 25.34 -8.11
CA THR A 370 14.91 26.15 -9.08
C THR A 370 14.04 26.43 -10.28
N THR A 371 13.81 27.71 -10.58
CA THR A 371 13.00 28.11 -11.75
C THR A 371 13.77 27.96 -13.06
N ALA A 372 13.08 28.05 -14.20
CA ALA A 372 13.71 28.09 -15.52
C ALA A 372 14.73 29.22 -15.69
N ALA A 373 14.63 30.30 -14.92
CA ALA A 373 15.60 31.40 -14.91
C ALA A 373 16.87 31.11 -14.07
N GLY A 374 16.98 29.91 -13.48
CA GLY A 374 18.10 29.53 -12.61
C GLY A 374 17.98 30.03 -11.17
N VAL A 375 16.91 30.74 -10.82
CA VAL A 375 16.69 31.23 -9.45
C VAL A 375 16.28 30.06 -8.55
N THR A 376 17.08 29.80 -7.51
CA THR A 376 16.82 28.76 -6.51
C THR A 376 16.26 29.36 -5.23
N THR A 377 15.15 28.80 -4.76
CA THR A 377 14.47 29.16 -3.52
C THR A 377 14.34 27.93 -2.61
N GLY A 378 14.01 28.15 -1.32
CA GLY A 378 14.04 27.10 -0.31
C GLY A 378 15.41 26.96 0.36
N GLY A 379 15.71 25.77 0.88
CA GLY A 379 16.99 25.49 1.50
C GLY A 379 16.93 24.37 2.52
N ALA A 380 17.87 24.42 3.46
CA ALA A 380 17.88 23.53 4.62
C ALA A 380 16.66 23.77 5.51
N LEU A 381 16.12 22.70 6.07
CA LEU A 381 14.99 22.73 6.98
C LEU A 381 15.43 22.28 8.37
N PRO A 382 14.82 22.79 9.45
CA PRO A 382 15.21 22.44 10.81
C PRO A 382 14.95 20.97 11.11
N ASP A 383 15.84 20.39 11.91
CA ASP A 383 15.66 19.06 12.48
C ASP A 383 14.44 19.04 13.41
N ALA A 384 13.76 17.90 13.48
CA ALA A 384 12.63 17.70 14.38
C ALA A 384 12.74 16.36 15.12
N ASN A 385 12.35 16.37 16.39
CA ASN A 385 12.32 15.20 17.26
C ASN A 385 10.95 15.09 17.94
N LYS A 386 10.36 13.90 17.95
CA LYS A 386 9.10 13.60 18.63
C LYS A 386 9.17 12.24 19.31
N GLY A 387 8.29 12.01 20.27
CA GLY A 387 8.09 10.70 20.89
C GLY A 387 6.62 10.28 20.80
N ALA A 388 6.36 8.97 20.85
CA ALA A 388 5.03 8.41 20.94
C ALA A 388 4.99 7.27 21.97
N PHE A 389 4.03 7.32 22.89
CA PHE A 389 3.77 6.25 23.84
C PHE A 389 2.46 5.54 23.50
N ASN A 390 2.57 4.24 23.21
CA ASN A 390 1.51 3.43 22.63
C ASN A 390 1.20 2.22 23.53
N PRO A 391 0.35 2.37 24.55
CA PRO A 391 -0.16 1.24 25.33
C PRO A 391 -1.25 0.48 24.57
N SER A 392 -1.38 -0.82 24.86
CA SER A 392 -2.55 -1.61 24.51
C SER A 392 -2.92 -2.63 25.59
N VAL A 393 -4.20 -2.93 25.69
CA VAL A 393 -4.73 -4.03 26.48
C VAL A 393 -5.74 -4.78 25.63
N ALA A 394 -5.59 -6.10 25.56
CA ALA A 394 -6.50 -7.02 24.90
C ALA A 394 -6.92 -8.12 25.88
N VAL A 395 -8.16 -8.57 25.75
CA VAL A 395 -8.76 -9.62 26.57
C VAL A 395 -9.42 -10.64 25.66
N ARG A 396 -9.28 -11.92 26.00
CA ARG A 396 -10.01 -13.03 25.40
C ARG A 396 -10.61 -13.88 26.50
N TYR A 397 -11.92 -14.09 26.46
CA TYR A 397 -12.66 -14.89 27.41
C TYR A 397 -13.34 -16.07 26.71
N GLN A 398 -12.98 -17.29 27.08
CA GLN A 398 -13.61 -18.52 26.62
C GLN A 398 -14.90 -18.75 27.41
N VAL A 399 -16.05 -18.52 26.77
CA VAL A 399 -17.36 -18.65 27.43
C VAL A 399 -17.72 -20.12 27.63
N ASN A 400 -17.45 -20.96 26.63
CA ASN A 400 -17.60 -22.41 26.63
C ASN A 400 -16.70 -23.00 25.53
N GLU A 401 -16.77 -24.28 25.21
CA GLU A 401 -15.89 -24.91 24.21
C GLU A 401 -16.01 -24.33 22.79
N ASP A 402 -17.17 -23.78 22.43
CA ASP A 402 -17.47 -23.30 21.09
C ASP A 402 -17.32 -21.78 20.93
N VAL A 403 -17.53 -21.01 22.00
CA VAL A 403 -17.64 -19.54 21.96
C VAL A 403 -16.52 -18.87 22.75
N ALA A 404 -15.83 -17.92 22.11
CA ALA A 404 -14.92 -16.99 22.75
C ALA A 404 -15.33 -15.54 22.48
N LEU A 405 -15.22 -14.69 23.49
CA LEU A 405 -15.33 -13.25 23.36
C LEU A 405 -13.93 -12.63 23.39
N ARG A 406 -13.75 -11.52 22.67
CA ARG A 406 -12.51 -10.77 22.67
C ARG A 406 -12.77 -9.27 22.64
N GLY A 407 -11.92 -8.51 23.31
CA GLY A 407 -11.96 -7.05 23.27
C GLY A 407 -10.56 -6.48 23.35
N ALA A 408 -10.33 -5.31 22.78
CA ALA A 408 -9.06 -4.61 22.89
C ALA A 408 -9.24 -3.09 22.85
N THR A 409 -8.34 -2.38 23.53
CA THR A 409 -8.16 -0.93 23.41
C THR A 409 -6.68 -0.60 23.30
N TYR A 410 -6.34 0.37 22.46
CA TYR A 410 -4.94 0.63 22.12
C TYR A 410 -4.70 2.03 21.56
N LYS A 411 -3.46 2.47 21.67
CA LYS A 411 -2.93 3.64 20.96
C LYS A 411 -1.95 3.21 19.87
N ALA A 412 -1.92 3.98 18.79
CA ALA A 412 -0.94 3.85 17.72
C ALA A 412 -0.67 5.21 17.08
N PHE A 413 0.38 5.32 16.27
CA PHE A 413 0.71 6.55 15.56
C PHE A 413 1.23 6.27 14.16
N ARG A 414 1.14 7.28 13.30
CA ARG A 414 1.78 7.31 11.98
C ARG A 414 2.61 8.58 11.84
N ALA A 415 3.92 8.42 11.67
CA ALA A 415 4.79 9.53 11.32
C ALA A 415 4.53 9.98 9.86
N PRO A 416 4.64 11.29 9.55
CA PRO A 416 4.53 11.78 8.18
C PRO A 416 5.65 11.20 7.28
N GLY A 417 5.32 10.96 6.01
CA GLY A 417 6.30 10.56 5.00
C GLY A 417 7.04 11.76 4.42
N PHE A 418 8.11 11.53 3.67
CA PHE A 418 8.91 12.62 3.09
C PHE A 418 8.16 13.45 2.05
N ASN A 419 7.14 12.88 1.40
CA ASN A 419 6.28 13.66 0.50
C ASN A 419 5.58 14.82 1.24
N ASN A 420 5.27 14.64 2.53
CA ASN A 420 4.63 15.67 3.33
C ASN A 420 5.64 16.63 3.99
N LEU A 421 6.89 16.18 4.21
CA LEU A 421 7.87 16.89 5.05
C LEU A 421 8.96 17.64 4.29
N THR A 422 9.30 17.22 3.06
CA THR A 422 10.43 17.81 2.30
C THR A 422 10.22 17.91 0.78
N ARG A 423 9.14 17.35 0.22
CA ARG A 423 8.92 17.34 -1.24
C ARG A 423 8.07 18.52 -1.74
N THR A 424 8.53 19.17 -2.80
CA THR A 424 7.75 20.15 -3.57
C THR A 424 7.55 19.60 -4.97
N PHE A 425 6.35 19.71 -5.55
CA PHE A 425 6.09 19.22 -6.90
C PHE A 425 4.99 20.01 -7.61
N GLY A 426 4.95 19.92 -8.94
CA GLY A 426 3.95 20.60 -9.79
C GLY A 426 4.39 21.99 -10.26
N THR A 427 3.57 22.60 -11.11
CA THR A 427 3.84 23.89 -11.77
C THR A 427 2.72 24.90 -11.54
N GLY A 428 3.06 26.19 -11.55
CA GLY A 428 2.10 27.28 -11.40
C GLY A 428 1.23 27.14 -10.14
N THR A 429 -0.07 27.39 -10.28
CA THR A 429 -1.05 27.30 -9.17
C THR A 429 -1.33 25.86 -8.73
N ALA A 430 -0.81 24.85 -9.44
CA ALA A 430 -0.91 23.45 -9.08
C ALA A 430 0.29 22.97 -8.25
N THR A 431 1.23 23.85 -7.89
CA THR A 431 2.37 23.50 -7.05
C THR A 431 1.91 23.10 -5.65
N THR A 432 2.39 21.94 -5.18
CA THR A 432 2.21 21.43 -3.82
C THR A 432 3.53 21.49 -3.06
N ILE A 433 3.50 22.02 -1.84
CA ILE A 433 4.68 22.26 -1.01
C ILE A 433 4.55 21.48 0.29
N ALA A 434 5.60 20.73 0.64
CA ALA A 434 5.74 20.05 1.92
C ALA A 434 5.72 21.01 3.12
N ASN A 435 5.10 20.57 4.21
CA ASN A 435 5.11 21.27 5.49
C ASN A 435 6.11 20.57 6.43
N PRO A 436 7.24 21.22 6.79
CA PRO A 436 8.25 20.60 7.63
C PRO A 436 7.84 20.44 9.09
N ASP A 437 6.77 21.12 9.53
CA ASP A 437 6.32 21.20 10.91
C ASP A 437 5.23 20.18 11.26
N LEU A 438 4.88 19.30 10.30
CA LEU A 438 3.87 18.29 10.54
C LEU A 438 4.23 17.36 11.69
N VAL A 439 3.23 17.05 12.50
CA VAL A 439 3.32 16.10 13.60
C VAL A 439 2.71 14.75 13.19
N PRO A 440 3.05 13.65 13.90
CA PRO A 440 2.40 12.37 13.69
C PRO A 440 0.88 12.41 13.86
N GLU A 441 0.19 11.60 13.06
CA GLU A 441 -1.22 11.26 13.28
C GLU A 441 -1.30 10.30 14.46
N ASN A 442 -2.19 10.55 15.41
CA ASN A 442 -2.37 9.69 16.59
C ASN A 442 -3.71 9.00 16.53
N LEU A 443 -3.74 7.71 16.84
CA LEU A 443 -4.94 6.90 16.85
C LEU A 443 -5.19 6.33 18.25
N VAL A 444 -6.45 6.38 18.65
CA VAL A 444 -7.02 5.57 19.75
C VAL A 444 -8.03 4.62 19.12
N GLY A 445 -7.85 3.32 19.35
CA GLY A 445 -8.71 2.28 18.80
C GLY A 445 -9.30 1.41 19.89
N ALA A 446 -10.54 0.96 19.67
CA ALA A 446 -11.18 -0.07 20.45
C ALA A 446 -11.92 -1.07 19.55
N GLU A 447 -11.97 -2.33 19.97
CA GLU A 447 -12.72 -3.37 19.27
C GLU A 447 -13.32 -4.38 20.25
N LEU A 448 -14.45 -4.95 19.85
CA LEU A 448 -15.16 -6.02 20.55
C LEU A 448 -15.56 -7.07 19.51
N GLY A 449 -15.33 -8.34 19.80
CA GLY A 449 -15.64 -9.41 18.88
C GLY A 449 -15.98 -10.72 19.58
N SER A 450 -16.49 -11.64 18.78
CA SER A 450 -16.82 -13.00 19.18
C SER A 450 -16.37 -13.97 18.10
N ASP A 451 -15.84 -15.10 18.51
CA ASP A 451 -15.47 -16.20 17.64
C ASP A 451 -16.27 -17.44 18.07
N TYR A 452 -16.92 -18.10 17.11
CA TYR A 452 -17.71 -19.32 17.32
C TYR A 452 -17.16 -20.44 16.45
N LYS A 453 -16.96 -21.61 17.04
CA LYS A 453 -16.50 -22.80 16.33
C LYS A 453 -17.21 -24.02 16.88
N ASN A 454 -18.10 -24.61 16.10
CA ASN A 454 -18.75 -25.88 16.42
C ASN A 454 -18.85 -26.73 15.14
N GLY A 455 -18.27 -27.93 15.17
CA GLY A 455 -18.32 -28.88 14.06
C GLY A 455 -17.83 -28.25 12.73
N PRO A 456 -18.69 -28.16 11.70
CA PRO A 456 -18.30 -27.64 10.38
C PRO A 456 -18.29 -26.11 10.28
N PHE A 457 -18.74 -25.38 11.32
CA PHE A 457 -18.89 -23.94 11.31
C PHE A 457 -17.75 -23.24 12.05
N VAL A 458 -17.20 -22.19 11.42
CA VAL A 458 -16.31 -21.22 12.05
C VAL A 458 -16.85 -19.83 11.72
N LEU A 459 -17.34 -19.11 12.71
CA LEU A 459 -17.92 -17.78 12.55
C LEU A 459 -17.14 -16.78 13.40
N GLY A 460 -17.07 -15.55 12.92
CA GLY A 460 -16.44 -14.44 13.63
C GLY A 460 -17.21 -13.15 13.40
N ALA A 461 -17.34 -12.34 14.45
CA ALA A 461 -17.91 -11.01 14.38
C ALA A 461 -16.98 -10.02 15.11
N THR A 462 -16.81 -8.81 14.58
CA THR A 462 -16.00 -7.77 15.21
C THR A 462 -16.58 -6.39 14.94
N TYR A 463 -16.92 -5.68 15.99
CA TYR A 463 -17.16 -4.25 15.95
C TYR A 463 -15.85 -3.52 16.25
N PHE A 464 -15.52 -2.49 15.47
CA PHE A 464 -14.33 -1.66 15.66
C PHE A 464 -14.68 -0.17 15.64
N ILE A 465 -13.92 0.62 16.39
CA ILE A 465 -13.97 2.08 16.36
C ILE A 465 -12.56 2.66 16.52
N TYR A 466 -12.26 3.64 15.68
CA TYR A 466 -10.97 4.31 15.55
C TYR A 466 -11.17 5.81 15.55
N ASP A 467 -10.56 6.51 16.50
CA ASP A 467 -10.47 7.96 16.51
C ASP A 467 -9.05 8.39 16.15
N ILE A 468 -8.92 9.24 15.15
CA ILE A 468 -7.64 9.72 14.62
C ILE A 468 -7.56 11.23 14.81
N LYS A 469 -6.51 11.67 15.49
CA LYS A 469 -6.18 13.08 15.72
C LYS A 469 -5.01 13.49 14.84
N ASN A 470 -4.98 14.79 14.50
CA ASN A 470 -3.91 15.42 13.73
C ASN A 470 -3.76 14.81 12.33
N MET A 471 -4.86 14.43 11.68
CA MET A 471 -4.84 13.93 10.31
C MET A 471 -4.21 14.95 9.37
N ILE A 472 -3.38 14.46 8.45
CA ILE A 472 -2.71 15.32 7.46
C ILE A 472 -3.70 15.65 6.35
N ALA A 473 -3.95 16.93 6.17
CA ALA A 473 -4.80 17.52 5.14
C ALA A 473 -3.99 18.45 4.24
N THR A 474 -4.63 18.96 3.19
CA THR A 474 -4.06 20.01 2.33
C THR A 474 -5.03 21.16 2.19
N TYR A 475 -4.52 22.38 2.13
CA TYR A 475 -5.30 23.57 1.79
C TYR A 475 -4.56 24.43 0.76
N THR A 476 -5.25 25.41 0.17
CA THR A 476 -4.60 26.39 -0.74
C THR A 476 -4.09 27.57 0.09
N ALA A 477 -2.79 27.78 0.13
CA ALA A 477 -2.16 28.98 0.68
C ALA A 477 -1.99 30.03 -0.42
N SER A 478 -2.35 31.28 -0.14
CA SER A 478 -2.33 32.37 -1.13
C SER A 478 -2.00 33.72 -0.50
N GLY A 479 -1.32 34.58 -1.28
CA GLY A 479 -1.00 35.95 -0.88
C GLY A 479 -0.08 36.07 0.34
N ALA A 480 -0.06 37.25 0.95
CA ALA A 480 0.86 37.60 2.03
C ALA A 480 0.67 36.81 3.33
N ASN A 481 -0.49 36.16 3.51
CA ASN A 481 -0.79 35.34 4.68
C ASN A 481 -0.36 33.88 4.51
N ALA A 482 0.25 33.51 3.37
CA ALA A 482 0.77 32.17 3.16
C ALA A 482 1.85 31.83 4.21
N PRO A 483 1.96 30.57 4.68
CA PRO A 483 3.00 30.16 5.62
C PRO A 483 4.40 30.49 5.12
N GLN A 484 5.33 30.74 6.05
CA GLN A 484 6.69 31.14 5.72
C GLN A 484 7.37 30.18 4.74
N GLN A 485 7.19 28.86 4.92
CA GLN A 485 7.76 27.87 4.00
C GLN A 485 7.23 28.02 2.56
N VAL A 486 5.94 28.33 2.40
CA VAL A 486 5.32 28.58 1.10
C VAL A 486 5.90 29.83 0.47
N GLN A 487 6.01 30.92 1.24
CA GLN A 487 6.65 32.16 0.76
C GLN A 487 8.10 31.93 0.34
N THR A 488 8.88 31.22 1.16
CA THR A 488 10.28 30.90 0.86
C THR A 488 10.39 30.14 -0.46
N ILE A 489 9.64 29.05 -0.66
CA ILE A 489 9.70 28.25 -1.89
C ILE A 489 9.16 29.03 -3.10
N CYS A 490 8.10 29.81 -2.93
CA CYS A 490 7.46 30.55 -4.02
C CYS A 490 8.12 31.91 -4.32
N GLY A 491 9.16 32.32 -3.61
CA GLY A 491 9.93 33.54 -3.90
C GLY A 491 9.36 34.83 -3.29
N GLY A 492 8.72 34.76 -2.12
CA GLY A 492 8.21 35.91 -1.35
C GLY A 492 6.70 35.95 -1.19
N ALA A 493 6.17 36.98 -0.53
CA ALA A 493 4.75 37.11 -0.16
C ALA A 493 3.76 37.11 -1.34
N ALA A 494 4.19 37.54 -2.53
CA ALA A 494 3.36 37.51 -3.74
C ALA A 494 3.33 36.12 -4.42
N LEU A 495 4.13 35.16 -3.94
CA LEU A 495 4.26 33.80 -4.47
C LEU A 495 4.51 33.72 -5.99
N PRO A 496 5.44 34.52 -6.57
CA PRO A 496 5.63 34.63 -8.01
C PRO A 496 5.99 33.30 -8.70
N ASN A 497 6.74 32.42 -8.03
CA ASN A 497 7.17 31.14 -8.61
C ASN A 497 6.09 30.04 -8.56
N CYS A 498 4.93 30.34 -7.98
CA CYS A 498 3.78 29.43 -7.83
C CYS A 498 2.49 30.03 -8.42
N GLY A 499 2.57 31.10 -9.21
CA GLY A 499 1.38 31.73 -9.80
C GLY A 499 0.40 32.31 -8.77
N GLY A 500 0.90 32.77 -7.61
CA GLY A 500 0.10 33.45 -6.59
C GLY A 500 -0.56 32.54 -5.54
N SER A 501 -0.48 31.21 -5.68
CA SER A 501 -0.98 30.25 -4.67
C SER A 501 -0.29 28.89 -4.76
N ALA A 502 -0.31 28.12 -3.67
CA ALA A 502 0.21 26.75 -3.65
C ALA A 502 -0.62 25.88 -2.71
N LYS A 503 -0.66 24.57 -2.96
CA LYS A 503 -1.19 23.60 -2.00
C LYS A 503 -0.17 23.37 -0.89
N TYR A 504 -0.62 23.35 0.36
CA TYR A 504 0.24 23.16 1.54
C TYR A 504 -0.38 22.17 2.52
N TYR A 505 0.45 21.34 3.14
CA TYR A 505 0.00 20.33 4.11
C TYR A 505 -0.23 20.93 5.50
N THR A 506 -1.15 20.35 6.27
CA THR A 506 -1.45 20.73 7.66
C THR A 506 -1.97 19.55 8.48
N ASN A 507 -1.83 19.58 9.81
CA ASN A 507 -2.43 18.60 10.73
C ASN A 507 -3.81 19.06 11.26
N ASP A 508 -4.61 19.69 10.40
CA ASP A 508 -5.81 20.43 10.84
C ASP A 508 -7.12 19.66 10.67
N GLN A 509 -7.07 18.33 10.71
CA GLN A 509 -8.24 17.46 10.65
C GLN A 509 -8.19 16.38 11.72
N ASP A 510 -9.37 15.95 12.17
CA ASP A 510 -9.56 14.72 12.94
C ASP A 510 -10.64 13.88 12.25
N GLY A 511 -10.59 12.56 12.44
CA GLY A 511 -11.53 11.65 11.82
C GLY A 511 -11.85 10.45 12.68
N ARG A 512 -12.96 9.79 12.33
CA ARG A 512 -13.40 8.54 12.93
C ARG A 512 -13.62 7.49 11.85
N SER A 513 -13.20 6.25 12.13
CA SER A 513 -13.62 5.08 11.37
C SER A 513 -14.24 4.04 12.29
N GLN A 514 -15.39 3.50 11.93
CA GLN A 514 -16.08 2.50 12.72
C GLN A 514 -16.85 1.53 11.83
N GLY A 515 -17.11 0.32 12.34
CA GLY A 515 -17.76 -0.67 11.51
C GLY A 515 -17.93 -2.05 12.15
N LEU A 516 -18.52 -2.94 11.36
CA LEU A 516 -18.77 -4.34 11.69
C LEU A 516 -18.09 -5.22 10.64
N GLU A 517 -17.30 -6.19 11.07
CA GLU A 517 -16.74 -7.26 10.24
C GLU A 517 -17.37 -8.59 10.65
N LEU A 518 -17.88 -9.34 9.67
CA LEU A 518 -18.38 -10.70 9.84
C LEU A 518 -17.57 -11.64 8.94
N THR A 519 -17.23 -12.80 9.47
CA THR A 519 -16.58 -13.90 8.76
C THR A 519 -17.31 -15.19 9.04
N GLY A 520 -17.43 -16.04 8.02
CA GLY A 520 -17.96 -17.39 8.17
C GLY A 520 -17.22 -18.36 7.26
N SER A 521 -16.94 -19.55 7.78
CA SER A 521 -16.49 -20.70 7.01
C SER A 521 -17.36 -21.88 7.37
N TRP A 522 -17.89 -22.55 6.36
CA TRP A 522 -18.76 -23.70 6.50
C TRP A 522 -18.23 -24.85 5.64
N LYS A 523 -17.79 -25.92 6.30
CA LYS A 523 -17.49 -27.19 5.65
C LYS A 523 -18.80 -27.95 5.38
N LEU A 524 -19.53 -27.51 4.36
CA LEU A 524 -20.84 -28.04 3.97
C LEU A 524 -20.78 -29.56 3.72
N GLN A 525 -19.72 -30.02 3.07
CA GLN A 525 -19.38 -31.44 2.88
C GLN A 525 -17.87 -31.62 2.94
N SER A 526 -17.38 -32.86 3.03
CA SER A 526 -15.93 -33.16 3.03
C SER A 526 -15.17 -32.61 1.81
N LYS A 527 -15.89 -32.34 0.72
CA LYS A 527 -15.36 -31.83 -0.56
C LYS A 527 -15.77 -30.40 -0.89
N LEU A 528 -16.60 -29.75 -0.07
CA LEU A 528 -17.16 -28.43 -0.36
C LEU A 528 -17.08 -27.53 0.88
N THR A 529 -16.30 -26.46 0.76
CA THR A 529 -16.20 -25.40 1.76
C THR A 529 -16.79 -24.12 1.17
N VAL A 530 -17.65 -23.46 1.94
CA VAL A 530 -18.18 -22.13 1.63
C VAL A 530 -17.60 -21.14 2.64
N ASP A 531 -17.01 -20.07 2.14
CA ASP A 531 -16.45 -18.98 2.93
C ASP A 531 -17.25 -17.70 2.62
N ALA A 532 -17.61 -16.94 3.65
CA ALA A 532 -18.34 -15.70 3.53
C ALA A 532 -17.69 -14.61 4.38
N SER A 533 -17.73 -13.38 3.89
CA SER A 533 -17.32 -12.21 4.64
C SER A 533 -18.22 -11.03 4.35
N TYR A 534 -18.40 -10.18 5.35
CA TYR A 534 -19.10 -8.91 5.23
C TYR A 534 -18.38 -7.84 6.05
N THR A 535 -18.32 -6.64 5.52
CA THR A 535 -17.76 -5.48 6.20
C THR A 535 -18.70 -4.30 5.99
N TYR A 536 -19.19 -3.75 7.09
CA TYR A 536 -19.78 -2.42 7.16
C TYR A 536 -18.71 -1.44 7.65
N THR A 537 -18.53 -0.30 6.98
CA THR A 537 -17.53 0.70 7.39
C THR A 537 -18.02 2.12 7.13
N GLU A 538 -18.03 2.92 8.20
CA GLU A 538 -18.22 4.37 8.12
C GLU A 538 -16.94 5.07 8.50
N THR A 539 -16.51 5.99 7.66
CA THR A 539 -15.32 6.79 7.91
C THR A 539 -15.62 8.22 7.53
N PHE A 540 -15.42 9.16 8.45
CA PHE A 540 -15.75 10.58 8.26
C PHE A 540 -14.86 11.48 9.10
N LEU A 541 -14.77 12.75 8.72
CA LEU A 541 -14.09 13.78 9.52
C LEU A 541 -14.99 14.21 10.69
N THR A 542 -14.39 14.35 11.87
CA THR A 542 -15.08 14.79 13.10
C THR A 542 -14.70 16.21 13.49
N ARG A 543 -13.56 16.71 12.99
CA ARG A 543 -13.10 18.09 13.15
C ARG A 543 -12.28 18.49 11.93
N HIS A 544 -12.39 19.76 11.56
CA HIS A 544 -11.43 20.46 10.73
C HIS A 544 -11.20 21.83 11.37
N GLY A 545 -10.03 22.45 11.20
CA GLY A 545 -9.84 23.84 11.62
C GLY A 545 -10.23 24.83 10.54
N ALA A 546 -9.90 26.11 10.74
CA ALA A 546 -10.45 27.20 9.94
C ALA A 546 -9.93 27.29 8.50
N ILE A 547 -8.77 26.68 8.21
CA ILE A 547 -8.09 26.79 6.90
C ILE A 547 -8.46 25.67 5.93
N VAL A 548 -9.06 24.60 6.42
CA VAL A 548 -9.52 23.44 5.65
C VAL A 548 -11.06 23.44 5.61
N THR A 549 -11.63 23.03 4.48
CA THR A 549 -13.07 23.15 4.19
C THR A 549 -13.74 21.82 3.90
N ASP A 550 -13.02 20.71 4.08
CA ASP A 550 -13.57 19.37 3.91
C ASP A 550 -14.76 19.15 4.88
N PRO A 551 -15.89 18.62 4.40
CA PRO A 551 -17.10 18.54 5.19
C PRO A 551 -16.97 17.54 6.36
N LEU A 552 -17.54 17.91 7.51
CA LEU A 552 -17.64 17.04 8.68
C LEU A 552 -18.82 16.08 8.56
N HIS A 553 -18.68 14.90 9.17
CA HIS A 553 -19.73 13.88 9.25
C HIS A 553 -20.25 13.41 7.88
N VAL A 554 -19.46 13.58 6.83
CA VAL A 554 -19.70 13.03 5.50
C VAL A 554 -18.77 11.84 5.28
N GLN A 555 -19.31 10.75 4.72
CA GLN A 555 -18.54 9.54 4.38
C GLN A 555 -17.36 9.92 3.47
N LEU A 556 -16.15 9.47 3.80
CA LEU A 556 -14.96 9.73 2.99
C LEU A 556 -15.10 9.13 1.59
N THR A 557 -14.57 9.85 0.60
CA THR A 557 -14.56 9.43 -0.81
C THR A 557 -13.77 8.14 -1.00
N GLY A 558 -14.23 7.30 -1.94
CA GLY A 558 -13.58 6.02 -2.22
C GLY A 558 -13.65 4.97 -1.10
N VAL A 559 -14.44 5.20 -0.04
CA VAL A 559 -14.71 4.23 1.03
C VAL A 559 -16.14 3.69 0.90
N PRO A 560 -16.34 2.47 0.36
CA PRO A 560 -17.67 1.86 0.27
C PRO A 560 -18.15 1.47 1.68
N LYS A 561 -19.42 1.76 1.98
CA LYS A 561 -20.01 1.39 3.28
C LYS A 561 -20.17 -0.12 3.45
N HIS A 562 -20.44 -0.83 2.36
CA HIS A 562 -20.72 -2.26 2.38
C HIS A 562 -19.76 -2.98 1.43
N VAL A 563 -19.06 -3.98 1.94
CA VAL A 563 -18.30 -4.93 1.13
C VAL A 563 -18.69 -6.32 1.59
N ALA A 564 -19.09 -7.19 0.66
CA ALA A 564 -19.42 -8.58 0.96
C ALA A 564 -18.70 -9.50 -0.03
N ALA A 565 -18.32 -10.69 0.41
CA ALA A 565 -17.86 -11.75 -0.47
C ALA A 565 -18.40 -13.09 -0.02
N ILE A 566 -18.80 -13.93 -0.97
CA ILE A 566 -19.10 -15.34 -0.75
C ILE A 566 -18.34 -16.16 -1.77
N GLY A 567 -17.58 -17.14 -1.29
CA GLY A 567 -16.78 -18.03 -2.10
C GLY A 567 -17.04 -19.48 -1.78
N ALA A 568 -16.86 -20.34 -2.77
CA ALA A 568 -16.96 -21.78 -2.62
C ALA A 568 -15.72 -22.46 -3.19
N THR A 569 -15.09 -23.32 -2.39
CA THR A 569 -14.04 -24.23 -2.84
C THR A 569 -14.62 -25.63 -2.94
N TRP A 570 -14.59 -26.21 -4.14
CA TRP A 570 -15.12 -27.54 -4.42
C TRP A 570 -14.04 -28.48 -4.94
N LYS A 571 -13.97 -29.69 -4.38
CA LYS A 571 -13.06 -30.77 -4.78
C LYS A 571 -13.87 -32.00 -5.22
N PRO A 572 -14.54 -31.97 -6.39
CA PRO A 572 -15.44 -33.04 -6.83
C PRO A 572 -14.74 -34.41 -6.86
N ILE A 573 -13.50 -34.42 -7.37
CA ILE A 573 -12.59 -35.57 -7.42
C ILE A 573 -11.23 -35.16 -6.86
N ALA A 574 -10.40 -36.13 -6.46
CA ALA A 574 -9.11 -35.86 -5.82
C ALA A 574 -8.17 -34.99 -6.67
N LYS A 575 -8.27 -35.11 -8.00
CA LYS A 575 -7.44 -34.37 -8.97
C LYS A 575 -7.96 -32.98 -9.31
N LEU A 576 -9.20 -32.62 -8.98
CA LEU A 576 -9.83 -31.37 -9.42
C LEU A 576 -10.18 -30.49 -8.23
N ARG A 577 -9.72 -29.24 -8.25
CA ARG A 577 -10.11 -28.21 -7.30
C ARG A 577 -10.63 -26.99 -8.06
N THR A 578 -11.85 -26.59 -7.76
CA THR A 578 -12.48 -25.40 -8.34
C THR A 578 -12.80 -24.40 -7.23
N PHE A 579 -12.68 -23.11 -7.54
CA PHE A 579 -13.02 -22.00 -6.67
C PHE A 579 -13.86 -20.99 -7.45
N ALA A 580 -14.90 -20.47 -6.82
CA ALA A 580 -15.65 -19.33 -7.32
C ALA A 580 -15.93 -18.36 -6.18
N GLU A 581 -15.85 -17.06 -6.44
CA GLU A 581 -16.10 -15.98 -5.48
C GLU A 581 -16.97 -14.91 -6.12
N LEU A 582 -18.09 -14.61 -5.47
CA LEU A 582 -18.90 -13.43 -5.75
C LEU A 582 -18.57 -12.34 -4.73
N ARG A 583 -18.11 -11.19 -5.20
CA ARG A 583 -17.76 -10.04 -4.38
C ARG A 583 -18.64 -8.84 -4.71
N TYR A 584 -19.31 -8.29 -3.70
CA TYR A 584 -20.12 -7.08 -3.78
C TYR A 584 -19.38 -5.91 -3.13
N ILE A 585 -19.35 -4.78 -3.84
CA ILE A 585 -18.80 -3.50 -3.39
C ILE A 585 -19.94 -2.48 -3.49
N GLY A 586 -20.38 -1.94 -2.37
CA GLY A 586 -21.46 -0.96 -2.31
C GLY A 586 -21.11 0.38 -2.96
N SER A 587 -22.11 1.24 -3.15
CA SER A 587 -21.90 2.59 -3.68
C SER A 587 -20.92 3.39 -2.82
N MET A 588 -20.08 4.20 -3.45
CA MET A 588 -19.13 5.08 -2.77
C MET A 588 -19.08 6.47 -3.40
N LEU A 589 -18.84 7.50 -2.58
CA LEU A 589 -18.71 8.87 -3.07
C LEU A 589 -17.45 9.01 -3.95
N LEU A 590 -17.59 9.76 -5.04
CA LEU A 590 -16.54 9.98 -6.03
C LEU A 590 -15.89 11.36 -5.93
N ASP A 591 -16.48 12.29 -5.19
CA ASP A 591 -16.01 13.67 -5.11
C ASP A 591 -16.20 14.20 -3.69
N THR A 592 -15.19 14.92 -3.18
CA THR A 592 -15.20 15.54 -1.85
C THR A 592 -16.12 16.76 -1.79
N THR A 593 -16.53 17.31 -2.94
CA THR A 593 -17.55 18.37 -3.03
C THR A 593 -18.98 17.84 -2.83
N SER A 594 -19.17 16.52 -2.81
CA SER A 594 -20.46 15.91 -2.46
C SER A 594 -20.77 16.20 -0.99
N ASN A 595 -21.50 17.28 -0.71
CA ASN A 595 -21.75 17.75 0.64
C ASN A 595 -23.24 17.63 1.06
N ASN A 596 -23.40 17.42 2.36
CA ASN A 596 -24.54 17.73 3.21
C ASN A 596 -25.92 17.88 2.51
N ASN A 597 -26.49 16.76 2.04
CA ASN A 597 -27.88 16.63 1.58
C ASN A 597 -28.34 17.45 0.34
N THR A 598 -27.47 18.18 -0.35
CA THR A 598 -27.89 18.98 -1.53
C THR A 598 -27.47 18.36 -2.85
N THR A 599 -26.24 17.83 -2.95
CA THR A 599 -25.73 17.24 -4.20
C THR A 599 -24.84 16.03 -3.87
N ARG A 600 -25.18 14.86 -4.43
CA ARG A 600 -24.48 13.60 -4.15
C ARG A 600 -23.90 13.00 -5.41
N PHE A 601 -22.58 12.95 -5.51
CA PHE A 601 -21.87 12.28 -6.58
C PHE A 601 -21.25 10.97 -6.08
N ALA A 602 -21.85 9.87 -6.51
CA ALA A 602 -21.44 8.54 -6.13
C ALA A 602 -21.37 7.63 -7.35
N GLN A 603 -20.48 6.65 -7.31
CA GLN A 603 -20.60 5.52 -8.21
C GLN A 603 -21.58 4.51 -7.63
N GLY A 604 -22.29 3.81 -8.51
CA GLY A 604 -23.15 2.70 -8.13
C GLY A 604 -22.37 1.53 -7.52
N SER A 605 -23.11 0.56 -7.00
CA SER A 605 -22.53 -0.69 -6.52
C SER A 605 -21.97 -1.54 -7.67
N ASN A 606 -21.04 -2.42 -7.33
CA ASN A 606 -20.38 -3.32 -8.26
C ASN A 606 -20.36 -4.74 -7.70
N THR A 607 -20.73 -5.70 -8.54
CA THR A 607 -20.67 -7.12 -8.23
C THR A 607 -19.71 -7.78 -9.21
N ILE A 608 -18.71 -8.46 -8.68
CA ILE A 608 -17.62 -9.08 -9.43
C ILE A 608 -17.64 -10.57 -9.12
N LEU A 609 -17.69 -11.40 -10.17
CA LEU A 609 -17.53 -12.85 -10.06
C LEU A 609 -16.12 -13.22 -10.52
N ASN A 610 -15.39 -13.94 -9.68
CA ASN A 610 -14.09 -14.52 -9.98
C ASN A 610 -14.22 -16.05 -9.93
N ALA A 611 -13.49 -16.77 -10.78
CA ALA A 611 -13.46 -18.23 -10.74
C ALA A 611 -12.07 -18.74 -11.11
N SER A 612 -11.68 -19.89 -10.55
CA SER A 612 -10.47 -20.60 -10.92
C SER A 612 -10.62 -22.10 -10.75
N THR A 613 -9.79 -22.86 -11.47
CA THR A 613 -9.75 -24.30 -11.40
C THR A 613 -8.32 -24.79 -11.53
N GLY A 614 -8.00 -25.88 -10.83
CA GLY A 614 -6.73 -26.59 -10.91
C GLY A 614 -6.99 -28.09 -11.06
N TYR A 615 -6.34 -28.72 -12.03
CA TYR A 615 -6.39 -30.14 -12.32
C TYR A 615 -4.99 -30.74 -12.17
N ALA A 616 -4.80 -31.56 -11.15
CA ALA A 616 -3.61 -32.37 -10.96
C ALA A 616 -3.62 -33.52 -11.98
N TRP A 617 -2.89 -33.33 -13.08
CA TRP A 617 -2.74 -34.34 -14.13
C TRP A 617 -2.13 -35.62 -13.54
N ASP A 618 -1.05 -35.44 -12.78
CA ASP A 618 -0.40 -36.44 -11.93
C ASP A 618 0.09 -35.79 -10.62
N LYS A 619 1.05 -36.42 -9.93
CA LYS A 619 1.59 -35.94 -8.64
C LYS A 619 2.49 -34.71 -8.78
N ASP A 620 3.09 -34.52 -9.95
CA ASP A 620 4.10 -33.50 -10.23
C ASP A 620 3.51 -32.36 -11.07
N VAL A 621 2.50 -32.64 -11.91
CA VAL A 621 1.95 -31.71 -12.90
C VAL A 621 0.52 -31.27 -12.55
N GLU A 622 0.31 -29.95 -12.46
CA GLU A 622 -0.98 -29.30 -12.27
C GLU A 622 -1.25 -28.32 -13.42
N LEU A 623 -2.36 -28.52 -14.15
CA LEU A 623 -2.92 -27.52 -15.06
C LEU A 623 -3.85 -26.61 -14.28
N PHE A 624 -3.73 -25.29 -14.44
CA PHE A 624 -4.62 -24.35 -13.78
C PHE A 624 -5.14 -23.30 -14.75
N GLY A 625 -6.30 -22.75 -14.42
CA GLY A 625 -6.90 -21.64 -15.14
C GLY A 625 -7.77 -20.80 -14.23
N GLY A 626 -7.91 -19.53 -14.56
CA GLY A 626 -8.71 -18.58 -13.82
C GLY A 626 -9.29 -17.49 -14.69
N VAL A 627 -10.40 -16.95 -14.25
CA VAL A 627 -11.05 -15.78 -14.82
C VAL A 627 -11.37 -14.81 -13.68
N VAL A 628 -10.87 -13.59 -13.82
CA VAL A 628 -11.19 -12.47 -12.94
C VAL A 628 -12.25 -11.63 -13.65
N ASN A 629 -13.25 -11.17 -12.90
CA ASN A 629 -14.33 -10.32 -13.41
C ASN A 629 -15.11 -10.97 -14.58
N VAL A 630 -15.70 -12.15 -14.35
CA VAL A 630 -16.48 -12.90 -15.35
C VAL A 630 -17.56 -12.05 -16.03
N PHE A 631 -18.22 -11.17 -15.27
CA PHE A 631 -19.26 -10.27 -15.76
C PHE A 631 -18.73 -9.10 -16.60
N ASP A 632 -17.41 -8.96 -16.75
CA ASP A 632 -16.75 -7.84 -17.44
C ASP A 632 -17.23 -6.46 -16.95
N ARG A 633 -17.48 -6.36 -15.64
CA ARG A 633 -17.98 -5.14 -15.01
C ARG A 633 -16.87 -4.10 -14.99
N ARG A 634 -17.11 -2.96 -15.64
CA ARG A 634 -16.21 -1.79 -15.61
C ARG A 634 -16.75 -0.70 -14.69
N TYR A 635 -15.96 -0.30 -13.70
CA TYR A 635 -16.35 0.72 -12.71
C TYR A 635 -15.16 1.65 -12.38
N SER A 636 -15.40 2.71 -11.62
CA SER A 636 -14.36 3.71 -11.31
C SER A 636 -13.49 3.25 -10.15
N GLU A 637 -12.18 3.30 -10.31
CA GLU A 637 -11.21 2.92 -9.27
C GLU A 637 -10.67 4.11 -8.48
N ASN A 638 -10.95 5.32 -8.94
CA ASN A 638 -10.61 6.57 -8.27
C ASN A 638 -11.84 7.47 -8.11
N ALA A 639 -11.71 8.36 -7.13
CA ALA A 639 -12.49 9.58 -7.03
C ALA A 639 -12.06 10.55 -8.15
N TYR A 640 -13.00 11.33 -8.68
CA TYR A 640 -12.74 12.34 -9.71
C TYR A 640 -13.74 13.50 -9.57
N PRO A 641 -13.34 14.74 -9.92
CA PRO A 641 -14.24 15.88 -9.95
C PRO A 641 -15.35 15.67 -10.97
N VAL A 642 -16.60 15.95 -10.62
CA VAL A 642 -17.75 15.66 -11.50
C VAL A 642 -17.74 16.45 -12.80
N ASN A 643 -17.18 17.67 -12.76
CA ASN A 643 -16.96 18.50 -13.95
C ASN A 643 -15.76 18.03 -14.80
N GLN A 644 -15.02 17.01 -14.36
CA GLN A 644 -13.88 16.41 -15.06
C GLN A 644 -14.02 14.88 -15.13
N PRO A 645 -15.10 14.34 -15.73
CA PRO A 645 -15.37 12.90 -15.77
C PRO A 645 -14.31 12.12 -16.56
N TYR A 646 -13.51 12.81 -17.38
CA TYR A 646 -12.37 12.25 -18.11
C TYR A 646 -11.18 11.88 -17.21
N ASN A 647 -11.16 12.28 -15.93
CA ASN A 647 -10.16 11.83 -14.95
C ASN A 647 -10.50 10.47 -14.33
N ARG A 648 -11.59 9.84 -14.76
CA ARG A 648 -11.99 8.51 -14.32
C ARG A 648 -11.00 7.46 -14.80
N THR A 649 -10.63 6.55 -13.90
CA THR A 649 -9.79 5.38 -14.16
C THR A 649 -10.64 4.12 -13.98
N LEU A 650 -10.71 3.30 -15.03
CA LEU A 650 -11.53 2.10 -15.09
C LEU A 650 -10.84 0.91 -14.41
N SER A 651 -11.65 0.07 -13.77
CA SER A 651 -11.27 -1.23 -13.24
C SER A 651 -10.82 -2.19 -14.33
N MET A 652 -10.09 -3.24 -13.93
CA MET A 652 -9.68 -4.30 -14.84
C MET A 652 -10.90 -4.96 -15.50
N PRO A 653 -10.92 -5.09 -16.84
CA PRO A 653 -11.97 -5.85 -17.53
C PRO A 653 -11.86 -7.34 -17.19
N ARG A 654 -12.74 -8.15 -17.78
CA ARG A 654 -12.59 -9.61 -17.72
C ARG A 654 -11.20 -10.02 -18.19
N ALA A 655 -10.52 -10.81 -17.37
CA ALA A 655 -9.17 -11.29 -17.65
C ALA A 655 -9.08 -12.78 -17.38
N LEU A 656 -8.60 -13.53 -18.38
CA LEU A 656 -8.37 -14.96 -18.29
C LEU A 656 -6.88 -15.25 -18.13
N ASN A 657 -6.57 -16.31 -17.41
CA ASN A 657 -5.22 -16.82 -17.19
C ASN A 657 -5.28 -18.34 -17.26
N VAL A 658 -4.32 -18.96 -17.94
CA VAL A 658 -4.12 -20.41 -17.95
C VAL A 658 -2.64 -20.71 -17.79
N GLY A 659 -2.32 -21.78 -17.11
CA GLY A 659 -0.94 -22.11 -16.81
C GLY A 659 -0.72 -23.55 -16.40
N LEU A 660 0.56 -23.84 -16.21
CA LEU A 660 1.10 -25.11 -15.80
C LEU A 660 1.96 -24.89 -14.57
N ARG A 661 1.80 -25.76 -13.58
CA ARG A 661 2.70 -25.87 -12.44
C ARG A 661 3.30 -27.26 -12.44
N VAL A 662 4.62 -27.33 -12.37
CA VAL A 662 5.38 -28.59 -12.27
C VAL A 662 6.18 -28.59 -10.99
N ARG A 663 6.04 -29.64 -10.19
CA ARG A 663 6.78 -29.87 -8.95
C ARG A 663 7.76 -31.01 -9.17
N PHE A 664 8.99 -30.86 -8.69
CA PHE A 664 10.05 -31.87 -8.81
C PHE A 664 10.72 -32.16 -7.47
#